data_AF-A0A135HPM4-F1
#
_entry.id   AF-A0A135HPM4-F1
#
_cell.length_a   1.000
_cell.length_b   1.000
_cell.length_c   1.000
_cell.angle_alpha   90.00
_cell.angle_beta   90.00
_cell.angle_gamma   90.00
#
_symmetry.space_group_name_H-M   'P 1'
#
loop_
_entity.id
_entity.type
_entity.pdbx_description
1 polymer ?
#
loop_
_entity_poly.entity_id
_entity_poly.type
_entity_poly.pdbx_seq_one_letter_code
_entity_poly.pdbx_strand_id
1 'polypeptide(L)'
;MSYRIDIDGKYRYNAAGNRTSALSDEQQRLFMAEINEAVNERARAGGADEIDPLNEKAVVVENGDSLWEIARENNVSLDDLLATNRIELGTSDAVIMPNEVLIVPLSSPEIVANGPTGSNGVPEGEEAFISDLYERGNELEYADDPSQIDYDVETRAMQEDVGTYLDNLPEQERQAAALRLAESDWRDAGPAGAAVTAAIEERGLETDREEVFAGEIYDRGNEIQYSDDPDIDYDAETAEITGDVKNYIEQLPEDERSDALQRLFDREWQDAAPAQTAIENAATELGITLRPSTHAGVDLEDRARRIIDAANATGEPDKAFQQLSESYASAPPDLQQVLLRSADADQLIRDAADWATQPLADYDPETATSDQGDAATVMANLERLTDGADPKLAVDLLSASMPTIEAANTRRQEMIGSELIGMNGQIDLMKIIDRIGGTPGADAVVERFAALGGYNINSIPPAIANGSRLDYPLAVAAQYGSSSSNFVTENIIPNVEQYATTVNGSVDAYAAHMQELQWLIANHGATMTPEQLEQAVEDYKTEKGSEWQETEQRLEDEIAENGEKLLEQLTALGDLPPELASQQSAVDEQISQILSDEKTAMAIDIAMKKNPELLDKPEVVSFLSGQARLTDRGRKLAEEATTQIIRRTVLPSFSDLDANNPASLERARASLDDMKNSRLSSLLGIPESDMNRAIDAVKQSLPEPGDTVEQARAKMAQLDSDLNGLRSSSGIRSFANTTVPGQLLRMVGVAATGATLANSATNLQNDPTLKNGLKVVIDAVGLGQRTVEILGGMERIDADSAAVRHFGSSSRPAVKFLGALSGGFDAWNAVDYFRSGDPLMGSLSAVAAGGTVMAALGTGTMFGPAGLVIVGAAVIGQMIVTDTRASNVYMTETSKNFLEHAGLDEDVAGALVDQSGDGFSPVPILARYAEMKGFKLDDPADRQQFIDWLNNMPHESLEALRDNLHHTLDDFDGDISKLTATADNDFQYTDPDELNYQYTGTPVYVPSLAASIQSGDAHPSSVAQIDVVLRELGIDIPVA
;
A
#
# COMPACT_ATOMS: atom_id res chain seq x y z
N MET A 1 32.70 -52.96 33.06
CA MET A 1 33.68 -52.37 34.02
C MET A 1 35.02 -52.56 33.33
N SER A 2 35.55 -51.51 32.71
CA SER A 2 36.77 -51.58 31.89
C SER A 2 37.28 -50.14 31.73
N TYR A 3 38.52 -49.89 32.11
CA TYR A 3 39.09 -48.54 32.16
C TYR A 3 39.43 -48.05 30.73
N ARG A 4 38.75 -46.99 30.26
CA ARG A 4 38.98 -46.38 28.94
C ARG A 4 40.13 -45.38 29.03
N ILE A 5 40.97 -45.26 28.00
CA ILE A 5 42.13 -44.35 27.97
C ILE A 5 41.94 -43.38 26.83
N ASP A 6 42.16 -42.09 27.09
CA ASP A 6 42.21 -41.05 26.07
C ASP A 6 43.37 -41.30 25.08
N ILE A 7 43.21 -40.92 23.80
CA ILE A 7 44.20 -41.12 22.72
C ILE A 7 45.58 -40.54 23.08
N ASP A 8 45.60 -39.50 23.91
CA ASP A 8 46.83 -38.87 24.42
C ASP A 8 47.50 -39.62 25.58
N GLY A 9 46.91 -40.73 26.03
CA GLY A 9 47.37 -41.54 27.16
C GLY A 9 47.33 -40.81 28.50
N LYS A 10 46.61 -39.68 28.59
CA LYS A 10 46.70 -38.69 29.67
C LYS A 10 45.76 -38.98 30.83
N TYR A 11 44.56 -39.49 30.52
CA TYR A 11 43.51 -39.76 31.49
C TYR A 11 43.01 -41.20 31.35
N ARG A 12 42.66 -41.82 32.48
CA ARG A 12 41.83 -43.02 32.52
C ARG A 12 40.41 -42.64 32.90
N TYR A 13 39.43 -43.30 32.34
CA TYR A 13 38.03 -43.13 32.72
C TYR A 13 37.61 -44.22 33.71
N ASN A 14 36.78 -43.85 34.69
CA ASN A 14 36.22 -44.81 35.65
C ASN A 14 35.02 -45.56 35.05
N ALA A 15 34.44 -46.47 35.83
CA ALA A 15 33.29 -47.30 35.43
C ALA A 15 32.02 -46.50 35.07
N ALA A 16 31.99 -45.21 35.35
CA ALA A 16 30.91 -44.28 35.01
C ALA A 16 31.36 -43.25 33.96
N GLY A 17 32.38 -43.56 33.15
CA GLY A 17 32.86 -42.66 32.09
C GLY A 17 33.53 -41.37 32.56
N ASN A 18 33.79 -41.19 33.87
CA ASN A 18 34.38 -39.96 34.38
C ASN A 18 35.92 -40.03 34.40
N ARG A 19 36.59 -38.93 34.03
CA ARG A 19 38.05 -38.79 34.08
C ARG A 19 38.58 -39.04 35.51
N THR A 20 39.53 -39.96 35.64
CA THR A 20 40.28 -40.21 36.87
C THR A 20 41.55 -39.36 36.91
N SER A 21 42.31 -39.41 38.01
CA SER A 21 43.56 -38.65 38.17
C SER A 21 44.53 -38.87 37.01
N ALA A 22 45.12 -37.78 36.51
CA ALA A 22 46.09 -37.79 35.42
C ALA A 22 47.22 -38.81 35.67
N LEU A 23 47.55 -39.59 34.63
CA LEU A 23 48.62 -40.57 34.68
C LEU A 23 49.98 -39.87 34.84
N SER A 24 50.94 -40.51 35.50
CA SER A 24 52.30 -39.97 35.58
C SER A 24 52.98 -39.96 34.19
N ASP A 25 53.89 -39.03 33.92
CA ASP A 25 54.62 -38.93 32.64
C ASP A 25 55.31 -40.23 32.19
N GLU A 26 55.63 -41.12 33.13
CA GLU A 26 56.21 -42.44 32.85
C GLU A 26 55.14 -43.46 32.44
N GLN A 27 53.97 -43.44 33.07
CA GLN A 27 52.83 -44.26 32.67
C GLN A 27 52.24 -43.79 31.34
N GLN A 28 52.10 -42.47 31.13
CA GLN A 28 51.63 -41.91 29.87
C GLN A 28 52.54 -42.33 28.71
N ARG A 29 53.88 -42.28 28.87
CA ARG A 29 54.82 -42.76 27.84
C ARG A 29 54.72 -44.25 27.55
N LEU A 30 54.44 -45.08 28.56
CA LEU A 30 54.20 -46.51 28.37
C LEU A 30 52.90 -46.76 27.61
N PHE A 31 51.81 -46.09 27.98
CA PHE A 31 50.53 -46.19 27.27
C PHE A 31 50.62 -45.71 25.83
N MET A 32 51.28 -44.57 25.59
CA MET A 32 51.51 -44.08 24.23
C MET A 32 52.38 -45.06 23.43
N ALA A 33 53.30 -45.80 24.06
CA ALA A 33 54.05 -46.83 23.36
C ALA A 33 53.16 -48.03 22.97
N GLU A 34 52.26 -48.46 23.85
CA GLU A 34 51.31 -49.56 23.60
C GLU A 34 50.28 -49.19 22.51
N ILE A 35 49.74 -47.96 22.54
CA ILE A 35 48.85 -47.44 21.48
C ILE A 35 49.59 -47.40 20.15
N ASN A 36 50.81 -46.85 20.12
CA ASN A 36 51.62 -46.83 18.90
C ASN A 36 51.96 -48.24 18.40
N GLU A 37 52.15 -49.21 19.30
CA GLU A 37 52.38 -50.60 18.93
C GLU A 37 51.14 -51.20 18.23
N ALA A 38 49.95 -51.03 18.81
CA ALA A 38 48.69 -51.47 18.20
C ALA A 38 48.44 -50.84 16.82
N VAL A 39 48.68 -49.53 16.69
CA VAL A 39 48.58 -48.81 15.40
C VAL A 39 49.59 -49.34 14.38
N ASN A 40 50.84 -49.59 14.79
CA ASN A 40 51.87 -50.14 13.91
C ASN A 40 51.52 -51.57 13.46
N GLU A 41 50.92 -52.38 14.32
CA GLU A 41 50.45 -53.72 13.97
C GLU A 41 49.29 -53.67 12.97
N ARG A 42 48.29 -52.80 13.21
CA ARG A 42 47.21 -52.51 12.27
C ARG A 42 47.76 -52.06 10.91
N ALA A 43 48.72 -51.15 10.88
CA ALA A 43 49.35 -50.65 9.66
C ALA A 43 50.10 -51.75 8.88
N ARG A 44 50.84 -52.63 9.58
CA ARG A 44 51.51 -53.78 8.96
C ARG A 44 50.54 -54.77 8.35
N ALA A 45 49.34 -54.88 8.90
CA ALA A 45 48.24 -55.67 8.36
C ALA A 45 47.45 -54.95 7.25
N GLY A 46 47.89 -53.74 6.83
CA GLY A 46 47.26 -52.96 5.76
C GLY A 46 46.06 -52.11 6.22
N GLY A 47 45.93 -51.84 7.52
CA GLY A 47 45.04 -50.81 8.07
C GLY A 47 45.70 -49.43 8.17
N ALA A 48 45.02 -48.49 8.83
CA ALA A 48 45.51 -47.12 9.02
C ALA A 48 46.70 -47.06 10.00
N ASP A 49 47.61 -46.11 9.77
CA ASP A 49 48.82 -45.89 10.57
C ASP A 49 48.69 -44.80 11.63
N GLU A 50 47.48 -44.29 11.87
CA GLU A 50 47.11 -43.36 12.95
C GLU A 50 45.67 -43.58 13.42
N ILE A 51 45.38 -43.37 14.70
CA ILE A 51 43.98 -43.43 15.20
C ILE A 51 43.27 -42.15 14.76
N ASP A 52 42.08 -42.30 14.21
CA ASP A 52 41.22 -41.17 13.89
C ASP A 52 40.41 -40.77 15.14
N PRO A 53 40.76 -39.68 15.84
CA PRO A 53 40.11 -39.33 17.11
C PRO A 53 38.62 -38.97 16.93
N LEU A 54 38.21 -38.58 15.71
CA LEU A 54 36.81 -38.27 15.39
C LEU A 54 35.95 -39.53 15.21
N ASN A 55 36.55 -40.71 15.01
CA ASN A 55 35.83 -41.95 14.65
C ASN A 55 36.30 -43.20 15.41
N GLU A 56 37.40 -43.13 16.16
CA GLU A 56 38.07 -44.26 16.82
C GLU A 56 38.59 -43.89 18.22
N LYS A 57 38.56 -44.86 19.14
CA LYS A 57 39.10 -44.76 20.50
C LYS A 57 39.94 -45.99 20.86
N ALA A 58 40.79 -45.87 21.88
CA ALA A 58 41.64 -46.97 22.34
C ALA A 58 41.09 -47.64 23.61
N VAL A 59 41.04 -48.97 23.62
CA VAL A 59 40.63 -49.80 24.76
C VAL A 59 41.74 -50.78 25.13
N VAL A 60 42.04 -50.90 26.42
CA VAL A 60 42.99 -51.90 26.92
C VAL A 60 42.26 -53.18 27.28
N VAL A 61 42.75 -54.31 26.78
CA VAL A 61 42.23 -55.65 27.07
C VAL A 61 42.53 -56.02 28.52
N GLU A 62 41.49 -56.36 29.29
CA GLU A 62 41.58 -56.83 30.67
C GLU A 62 41.55 -58.36 30.77
N ASN A 63 41.89 -58.88 31.95
CA ASN A 63 41.93 -60.32 32.17
C ASN A 63 40.52 -60.90 32.26
N GLY A 64 40.14 -61.67 31.24
CA GLY A 64 38.81 -62.27 31.12
C GLY A 64 38.04 -61.76 29.90
N ASP A 65 38.52 -60.70 29.25
CA ASP A 65 37.87 -60.12 28.10
C ASP A 65 37.92 -61.05 26.88
N SER A 66 36.87 -60.95 26.08
CA SER A 66 36.80 -61.47 24.72
C SER A 66 36.48 -60.34 23.74
N LEU A 67 36.90 -60.48 22.47
CA LEU A 67 36.56 -59.50 21.42
C LEU A 67 35.06 -59.23 21.33
N TRP A 68 34.23 -60.25 21.61
CA TRP A 68 32.76 -60.10 21.64
C TRP A 68 32.28 -59.28 22.84
N GLU A 69 32.84 -59.49 24.04
CA GLU A 69 32.51 -58.68 25.22
C GLU A 69 32.97 -57.23 25.02
N ILE A 70 34.16 -57.01 24.46
CA ILE A 70 34.68 -55.67 24.17
C ILE A 70 33.80 -54.94 23.14
N ALA A 71 33.42 -55.61 22.04
CA ALA A 71 32.52 -55.02 21.05
C ALA A 71 31.17 -54.64 21.67
N ARG A 72 30.59 -55.55 22.48
CA ARG A 72 29.31 -55.33 23.16
C ARG A 72 29.38 -54.21 24.19
N GLU A 73 30.43 -54.13 25.01
CA GLU A 73 30.58 -53.08 26.04
C GLU A 73 30.83 -51.69 25.44
N ASN A 74 31.21 -51.61 24.16
CA ASN A 74 31.44 -50.36 23.44
C ASN A 74 30.37 -50.07 22.37
N ASN A 75 29.28 -50.84 22.33
CA ASN A 75 28.17 -50.65 21.39
C ASN A 75 28.60 -50.64 19.91
N VAL A 76 29.58 -51.46 19.55
CA VAL A 76 30.04 -51.65 18.16
C VAL A 76 29.79 -53.08 17.71
N SER A 77 29.76 -53.32 16.39
CA SER A 77 29.64 -54.68 15.89
C SER A 77 30.98 -55.40 16.08
N LEU A 78 30.93 -56.72 16.30
CA LEU A 78 32.15 -57.53 16.34
C LEU A 78 32.90 -57.45 15.00
N ASP A 79 32.17 -57.37 13.89
CA ASP A 79 32.77 -57.28 12.55
C ASP A 79 33.52 -55.96 12.35
N ASP A 80 32.98 -54.84 12.83
CA ASP A 80 33.65 -53.53 12.76
C ASP A 80 34.88 -53.52 13.67
N LEU A 81 34.78 -54.04 14.90
CA LEU A 81 35.92 -54.15 15.81
C LEU A 81 37.06 -54.99 15.18
N LEU A 82 36.72 -56.11 14.55
CA LEU A 82 37.68 -56.96 13.85
C LEU A 82 38.28 -56.25 12.63
N ALA A 83 37.45 -55.57 11.84
CA ALA A 83 37.86 -54.86 10.63
C ALA A 83 38.81 -53.70 10.96
N THR A 84 38.50 -52.90 11.97
CA THR A 84 39.32 -51.78 12.46
C THR A 84 40.70 -52.26 12.88
N ASN A 85 40.78 -53.39 13.59
CA ASN A 85 42.07 -53.93 14.05
C ASN A 85 42.74 -54.90 13.06
N ARG A 86 42.13 -55.15 11.89
CA ARG A 86 42.60 -56.14 10.90
C ARG A 86 42.77 -57.56 11.46
N ILE A 87 41.89 -57.97 12.39
CA ILE A 87 41.91 -59.29 13.02
C ILE A 87 41.08 -60.27 12.21
N GLU A 88 41.68 -61.39 11.78
CA GLU A 88 40.97 -62.49 11.11
C GLU A 88 40.60 -63.61 12.11
N LEU A 89 39.31 -63.97 12.19
CA LEU A 89 38.85 -65.06 13.07
C LEU A 89 39.48 -66.41 12.67
N GLY A 90 40.07 -67.11 13.64
CA GLY A 90 40.63 -68.45 13.48
C GLY A 90 42.13 -68.51 13.16
N THR A 91 42.82 -67.36 13.14
CA THR A 91 44.29 -67.26 13.14
C THR A 91 44.84 -67.09 14.56
N SER A 92 46.17 -67.05 14.71
CA SER A 92 46.82 -66.70 15.99
C SER A 92 46.44 -65.30 16.49
N ASP A 93 46.01 -64.43 15.59
CA ASP A 93 45.83 -62.99 15.83
C ASP A 93 44.46 -62.69 16.44
N ALA A 94 43.55 -63.68 16.47
CA ALA A 94 42.27 -63.61 17.17
C ALA A 94 42.39 -63.90 18.69
N VAL A 95 43.59 -64.18 19.19
CA VAL A 95 43.86 -64.39 20.62
C VAL A 95 44.35 -63.08 21.22
N ILE A 96 43.49 -62.40 21.96
CA ILE A 96 43.86 -61.19 22.71
C ILE A 96 44.46 -61.53 24.08
N MET A 97 45.47 -60.78 24.50
CA MET A 97 46.12 -60.92 25.81
C MET A 97 45.86 -59.71 26.71
N PRO A 98 45.83 -59.89 28.04
CA PRO A 98 45.71 -58.77 28.97
C PRO A 98 46.82 -57.74 28.78
N ASN A 99 46.44 -56.46 28.82
CA ASN A 99 47.25 -55.26 28.53
C ASN A 99 47.55 -55.00 27.05
N GLU A 100 46.97 -55.76 26.11
CA GLU A 100 46.95 -55.34 24.70
C GLU A 100 46.01 -54.15 24.50
N VAL A 101 46.28 -53.32 23.50
CA VAL A 101 45.42 -52.18 23.12
C VAL A 101 44.68 -52.55 21.84
N LEU A 102 43.36 -52.36 21.85
CA LEU A 102 42.50 -52.46 20.68
C LEU A 102 41.99 -51.08 20.29
N ILE A 103 41.94 -50.83 18.99
CA ILE A 103 41.34 -49.62 18.41
C ILE A 103 39.87 -49.94 18.14
N VAL A 104 38.97 -49.25 18.81
CA VAL A 104 37.54 -49.49 18.79
C VAL A 104 36.87 -48.32 18.07
N PRO A 105 35.98 -48.54 17.10
CA PRO A 105 35.15 -47.46 16.55
C PRO A 105 34.31 -46.77 17.64
N LEU A 106 33.82 -45.57 17.35
CA LEU A 106 32.76 -44.96 18.18
C LEU A 106 31.47 -45.80 18.13
N SER A 107 30.60 -45.57 19.12
CA SER A 107 29.35 -46.31 19.29
C SER A 107 28.51 -46.27 18.01
N SER A 108 28.04 -47.42 17.54
CA SER A 108 27.20 -47.49 16.34
C SER A 108 25.77 -47.02 16.68
N PRO A 109 25.22 -46.03 15.97
CA PRO A 109 23.88 -45.52 16.26
C PRO A 109 22.80 -46.60 16.12
N GLU A 110 22.93 -47.50 15.14
CA GLU A 110 22.01 -48.62 14.95
C GLU A 110 22.06 -49.64 16.08
N ILE A 111 23.27 -49.98 16.56
CA ILE A 111 23.45 -50.96 17.65
C ILE A 111 22.96 -50.37 18.96
N VAL A 112 23.22 -49.08 19.19
CA VAL A 112 22.73 -48.37 20.38
C VAL A 112 21.20 -48.36 20.39
N ALA A 113 20.55 -47.96 19.30
CA ALA A 113 19.08 -47.92 19.21
C ALA A 113 18.42 -49.30 19.37
N ASN A 114 19.05 -50.36 18.83
CA ASN A 114 18.54 -51.74 18.91
C ASN A 114 19.03 -52.51 20.17
N GLY A 115 19.73 -51.84 21.07
CA GLY A 115 20.32 -52.44 22.27
C GLY A 115 19.30 -52.79 23.35
N PRO A 116 19.73 -53.42 24.46
CA PRO A 116 18.87 -53.61 25.63
C PRO A 116 18.40 -52.25 26.17
N THR A 117 17.14 -52.18 26.58
CA THR A 117 16.56 -50.96 27.19
C THR A 117 16.41 -51.12 28.70
N GLY A 118 16.60 -50.01 29.42
CA GLY A 118 16.33 -49.91 30.85
C GLY A 118 14.84 -49.93 31.18
N SER A 119 14.50 -49.90 32.48
CA SER A 119 13.09 -49.87 32.92
C SER A 119 12.32 -48.60 32.51
N ASN A 120 13.03 -47.59 32.03
CA ASN A 120 12.51 -46.31 31.51
C ASN A 120 12.46 -46.28 29.97
N GLY A 121 12.70 -47.39 29.28
CA GLY A 121 12.69 -47.47 27.82
C GLY A 121 13.94 -46.90 27.14
N VAL A 122 14.88 -46.34 27.90
CA VAL A 122 16.11 -45.75 27.36
C VAL A 122 17.10 -46.86 26.98
N PRO A 123 17.69 -46.86 25.78
CA PRO A 123 18.75 -47.81 25.42
C PRO A 123 19.95 -47.68 26.37
N GLU A 124 20.45 -48.81 26.86
CA GLU A 124 21.60 -48.84 27.80
C GLU A 124 22.87 -48.18 27.19
N GLY A 125 22.98 -48.14 25.86
CA GLY A 125 24.10 -47.52 25.14
C GLY A 125 23.96 -46.03 24.85
N GLU A 126 22.80 -45.40 25.11
CA GLU A 126 22.52 -44.00 24.73
C GLU A 126 23.50 -43.00 25.38
N GLU A 127 23.83 -43.20 26.66
CA GLU A 127 24.79 -42.34 27.37
C GLU A 127 26.19 -42.39 26.72
N ALA A 128 26.60 -43.58 26.26
CA ALA A 128 27.88 -43.73 25.55
C ALA A 128 27.85 -43.06 24.17
N PHE A 129 26.71 -43.11 23.48
CA PHE A 129 26.52 -42.43 22.20
C PHE A 129 26.57 -40.90 22.36
N ILE A 130 25.87 -40.34 23.35
CA ILE A 130 25.92 -38.91 23.68
C ILE A 130 27.35 -38.48 24.04
N SER A 131 28.05 -39.30 24.82
CA SER A 131 29.46 -39.05 25.18
C SER A 131 30.37 -39.03 23.95
N ASP A 132 30.21 -40.00 23.03
CA ASP A 132 31.02 -40.07 21.80
C ASP A 132 30.74 -38.84 20.89
N LEU A 133 29.48 -38.40 20.77
CA LEU A 133 29.11 -37.16 20.07
C LEU A 133 29.73 -35.92 20.73
N TYR A 134 29.71 -35.86 22.06
CA TYR A 134 30.28 -34.73 22.80
C TYR A 134 31.79 -34.65 22.60
N GLU A 135 32.51 -35.78 22.70
CA GLU A 135 33.96 -35.82 22.48
C GLU A 135 34.29 -35.38 21.05
N ARG A 136 33.58 -35.89 20.03
CA ARG A 136 33.76 -35.48 18.64
C ARG A 136 33.48 -33.99 18.42
N GLY A 137 32.38 -33.47 18.97
CA GLY A 137 32.06 -32.05 18.91
C GLY A 137 33.08 -31.16 19.62
N ASN A 138 33.62 -31.62 20.76
CA ASN A 138 34.65 -30.92 21.52
C ASN A 138 35.99 -30.88 20.76
N GLU A 139 36.38 -31.99 20.14
CA GLU A 139 37.58 -32.05 19.30
C GLU A 139 37.49 -31.12 18.09
N LEU A 140 36.31 -31.02 17.46
CA LEU A 140 36.07 -30.05 16.39
C LEU A 140 36.16 -28.61 16.93
N GLU A 141 35.47 -28.29 18.02
CA GLU A 141 35.45 -26.95 18.62
C GLU A 141 36.84 -26.45 19.03
N TYR A 142 37.71 -27.36 19.52
CA TYR A 142 39.03 -27.04 20.05
C TYR A 142 40.20 -27.63 19.23
N ALA A 143 40.00 -27.90 17.95
CA ALA A 143 41.02 -28.49 17.10
C ALA A 143 42.33 -27.66 17.06
N ASP A 144 43.47 -28.31 17.30
CA ASP A 144 44.80 -27.67 17.30
C ASP A 144 45.23 -27.17 15.90
N ASP A 145 44.78 -27.83 14.83
CA ASP A 145 44.97 -27.41 13.44
C ASP A 145 43.66 -27.49 12.64
N PRO A 146 42.81 -26.45 12.70
CA PRO A 146 41.51 -26.39 12.01
C PRO A 146 41.62 -26.53 10.48
N SER A 147 42.81 -26.36 9.90
CA SER A 147 43.00 -26.41 8.44
C SER A 147 43.04 -27.82 7.87
N GLN A 148 43.17 -28.85 8.73
CA GLN A 148 43.17 -30.26 8.35
C GLN A 148 41.79 -30.93 8.50
N ILE A 149 40.80 -30.21 9.05
CA ILE A 149 39.48 -30.74 9.37
C ILE A 149 38.43 -30.09 8.47
N ASP A 150 37.60 -30.92 7.82
CA ASP A 150 36.42 -30.45 7.10
C ASP A 150 35.22 -30.39 8.06
N TYR A 151 35.10 -29.25 8.75
CA TYR A 151 34.07 -29.02 9.77
C TYR A 151 32.65 -29.31 9.29
N ASP A 152 32.33 -28.98 8.05
CA ASP A 152 30.99 -29.17 7.48
C ASP A 152 30.69 -30.65 7.24
N VAL A 153 31.70 -31.43 6.83
CA VAL A 153 31.59 -32.88 6.65
C VAL A 153 31.43 -33.57 7.99
N GLU A 154 32.23 -33.20 8.99
CA GLU A 154 32.19 -33.85 10.31
C GLU A 154 30.91 -33.51 11.09
N THR A 155 30.43 -32.27 11.01
CA THR A 155 29.15 -31.87 11.60
C THR A 155 27.98 -32.62 10.93
N ARG A 156 28.03 -32.78 9.60
CA ARG A 156 27.01 -33.54 8.86
C ARG A 156 27.05 -35.02 9.19
N ALA A 157 28.22 -35.62 9.38
CA ALA A 157 28.35 -37.00 9.80
C ALA A 157 27.74 -37.23 11.20
N MET A 158 27.97 -36.31 12.16
CA MET A 158 27.27 -36.37 13.45
C MET A 158 25.75 -36.25 13.31
N GLN A 159 25.26 -35.38 12.42
CA GLN A 159 23.83 -35.24 12.14
C GLN A 159 23.26 -36.56 11.57
N GLU A 160 23.97 -37.21 10.65
CA GLU A 160 23.59 -38.51 10.08
C GLU A 160 23.59 -39.62 11.14
N ASP A 161 24.55 -39.63 12.06
CA ASP A 161 24.62 -40.60 13.17
C ASP A 161 23.44 -40.42 14.13
N VAL A 162 23.17 -39.19 14.58
CA VAL A 162 22.01 -38.85 15.43
C VAL A 162 20.72 -39.25 14.72
N GLY A 163 20.64 -38.96 13.43
CA GLY A 163 19.50 -39.30 12.62
C GLY A 163 19.27 -40.81 12.52
N THR A 164 20.34 -41.57 12.27
CA THR A 164 20.31 -43.03 12.22
C THR A 164 19.87 -43.62 13.56
N TYR A 165 20.36 -43.06 14.66
CA TYR A 165 19.96 -43.45 16.01
C TYR A 165 18.45 -43.24 16.21
N LEU A 166 17.92 -42.06 15.89
CA LEU A 166 16.49 -41.74 16.01
C LEU A 166 15.61 -42.62 15.10
N ASP A 167 16.03 -42.87 13.86
CA ASP A 167 15.26 -43.66 12.89
C ASP A 167 15.12 -45.13 13.31
N ASN A 168 16.11 -45.66 14.03
CA ASN A 168 16.12 -47.05 14.50
C ASN A 168 15.42 -47.24 15.85
N LEU A 169 15.05 -46.18 16.56
CA LEU A 169 14.20 -46.29 17.75
C LEU A 169 12.74 -46.61 17.38
N PRO A 170 11.99 -47.28 18.27
CA PRO A 170 10.54 -47.37 18.16
C PRO A 170 9.93 -45.97 18.01
N GLU A 171 8.93 -45.82 17.13
CA GLU A 171 8.33 -44.53 16.79
C GLU A 171 7.86 -43.75 18.02
N GLN A 172 7.26 -44.44 19.00
CA GLN A 172 6.77 -43.85 20.26
C GLN A 172 7.89 -43.35 21.20
N GLU A 173 9.15 -43.76 20.98
CA GLU A 173 10.28 -43.40 21.83
C GLU A 173 11.13 -42.26 21.23
N ARG A 174 10.92 -41.93 19.95
CA ARG A 174 11.75 -40.96 19.21
C ARG A 174 11.69 -39.55 19.78
N GLN A 175 10.50 -39.04 20.09
CA GLN A 175 10.33 -37.70 20.66
C GLN A 175 10.98 -37.59 22.04
N ALA A 176 10.83 -38.61 22.88
CA ALA A 176 11.48 -38.65 24.18
C ALA A 176 13.02 -38.72 24.06
N ALA A 177 13.55 -39.44 23.06
CA ALA A 177 14.99 -39.47 22.79
C ALA A 177 15.52 -38.14 22.23
N ALA A 178 14.75 -37.48 21.35
CA ALA A 178 15.07 -36.15 20.85
C ALA A 178 15.20 -35.13 21.99
N LEU A 179 14.26 -35.12 22.94
CA LEU A 179 14.36 -34.24 24.12
C LEU A 179 15.61 -34.52 24.96
N ARG A 180 15.94 -35.80 25.23
CA ARG A 180 17.17 -36.15 26.00
C ARG A 180 18.44 -35.69 25.29
N LEU A 181 18.49 -35.83 23.97
CA LEU A 181 19.62 -35.36 23.15
C LEU A 181 19.71 -33.83 23.17
N ALA A 182 18.58 -33.13 22.99
CA ALA A 182 18.52 -31.66 22.97
C ALA A 182 18.88 -31.03 24.33
N GLU A 183 18.47 -31.67 25.43
CA GLU A 183 18.71 -31.21 26.80
C GLU A 183 20.12 -31.55 27.34
N SER A 184 20.92 -32.30 26.58
CA SER A 184 22.31 -32.61 26.94
C SER A 184 23.17 -31.35 26.94
N ASP A 185 24.20 -31.31 27.81
CA ASP A 185 25.09 -30.14 27.92
C ASP A 185 26.11 -30.11 26.77
N TRP A 186 25.80 -29.34 25.72
CA TRP A 186 26.66 -29.17 24.55
C TRP A 186 27.56 -27.92 24.61
N ARG A 187 27.69 -27.25 25.76
CA ARG A 187 28.38 -25.94 25.86
C ARG A 187 29.81 -25.94 25.33
N ASP A 188 30.55 -27.02 25.57
CA ASP A 188 31.94 -27.18 25.08
C ASP A 188 32.02 -28.09 23.85
N ALA A 189 30.89 -28.41 23.21
CA ALA A 189 30.78 -29.27 22.03
C ALA A 189 29.75 -28.70 21.04
N GLY A 190 29.88 -27.40 20.73
CA GLY A 190 28.94 -26.65 19.88
C GLY A 190 28.58 -27.32 18.55
N PRO A 191 29.54 -27.89 17.79
CA PRO A 191 29.26 -28.62 16.55
C PRO A 191 28.35 -29.84 16.74
N ALA A 192 28.50 -30.57 17.84
CA ALA A 192 27.63 -31.71 18.15
C ALA A 192 26.21 -31.24 18.53
N GLY A 193 26.09 -30.17 19.32
CA GLY A 193 24.78 -29.57 19.64
C GLY A 193 24.02 -29.12 18.38
N ALA A 194 24.71 -28.46 17.45
CA ALA A 194 24.12 -28.05 16.17
C ALA A 194 23.68 -29.25 15.31
N ALA A 195 24.51 -30.30 15.25
CA ALA A 195 24.19 -31.53 14.53
C ALA A 195 22.97 -32.26 15.13
N VAL A 196 22.89 -32.31 16.46
CA VAL A 196 21.75 -32.89 17.18
C VAL A 196 20.45 -32.14 16.87
N THR A 197 20.45 -30.81 17.01
CA THR A 197 19.27 -29.98 16.69
C THR A 197 18.83 -30.17 15.25
N ALA A 198 19.77 -30.10 14.29
CA ALA A 198 19.46 -30.28 12.88
C ALA A 198 18.87 -31.67 12.58
N ALA A 199 19.39 -32.74 13.19
CA ALA A 199 18.89 -34.10 13.00
C ALA A 199 17.48 -34.32 13.56
N ILE A 200 17.16 -33.66 14.68
CA ILE A 200 15.84 -33.67 15.31
C ILE A 200 14.83 -32.92 14.43
N GLU A 201 15.16 -31.68 14.01
CA GLU A 201 14.31 -30.85 13.16
C GLU A 201 14.04 -31.51 11.79
N GLU A 202 15.05 -32.13 11.17
CA GLU A 202 14.90 -32.86 9.91
C GLU A 202 13.86 -33.99 9.97
N ARG A 203 13.59 -34.52 11.17
CA ARG A 203 12.62 -35.59 11.42
C ARG A 203 11.25 -35.09 11.91
N GLY A 204 11.07 -33.77 11.99
CA GLY A 204 9.84 -33.15 12.51
C GLY A 204 9.59 -33.47 13.97
N LEU A 205 10.66 -33.69 14.75
CA LEU A 205 10.60 -33.88 16.20
C LEU A 205 10.91 -32.54 16.89
N GLU A 206 10.36 -32.33 18.07
CA GLU A 206 10.54 -31.09 18.83
C GLU A 206 11.74 -31.16 19.78
N THR A 207 12.43 -30.03 19.99
CA THR A 207 13.53 -29.92 20.96
C THR A 207 13.11 -29.32 22.30
N ASP A 208 11.95 -28.65 22.33
CA ASP A 208 11.44 -27.98 23.53
C ASP A 208 10.43 -28.89 24.25
N ARG A 209 10.73 -29.21 25.52
CA ARG A 209 9.87 -30.06 26.35
C ARG A 209 8.50 -29.44 26.63
N GLU A 210 8.42 -28.12 26.79
CA GLU A 210 7.16 -27.41 27.01
C GLU A 210 6.27 -27.49 25.75
N GLU A 211 6.88 -27.39 24.56
CA GLU A 211 6.18 -27.52 23.27
C GLU A 211 5.61 -28.93 23.07
N VAL A 212 6.42 -29.97 23.33
CA VAL A 212 5.97 -31.37 23.29
C VAL A 212 4.81 -31.59 24.24
N PHE A 213 4.97 -31.16 25.49
CA PHE A 213 3.94 -31.32 26.51
C PHE A 213 2.64 -30.58 26.12
N ALA A 214 2.75 -29.36 25.59
CA ALA A 214 1.61 -28.59 25.11
C ALA A 214 0.89 -29.29 23.95
N GLY A 215 1.64 -29.85 22.99
CA GLY A 215 1.09 -30.63 21.88
C GLY A 215 0.35 -31.89 22.35
N GLU A 216 0.92 -32.63 23.31
CA GLU A 216 0.29 -33.84 23.86
C GLU A 216 -1.06 -33.53 24.55
N ILE A 217 -1.12 -32.47 25.36
CA ILE A 217 -2.37 -32.09 26.01
C ILE A 217 -3.35 -31.44 25.03
N TYR A 218 -2.86 -30.80 23.96
CA TYR A 218 -3.70 -30.29 22.87
C TYR A 218 -4.39 -31.43 22.15
N ASP A 219 -3.64 -32.42 21.68
CA ASP A 219 -4.18 -33.57 20.95
C ASP A 219 -5.21 -34.32 21.79
N ARG A 220 -4.90 -34.59 23.07
CA ARG A 220 -5.85 -35.22 24.00
C ARG A 220 -7.08 -34.34 24.24
N GLY A 221 -6.89 -33.04 24.43
CA GLY A 221 -7.99 -32.09 24.59
C GLY A 221 -8.91 -32.04 23.36
N ASN A 222 -8.33 -32.10 22.16
CA ASN A 222 -9.03 -32.15 20.89
C ASN A 222 -9.81 -33.46 20.73
N GLU A 223 -9.18 -34.60 21.00
CA GLU A 223 -9.81 -35.91 20.97
C GLU A 223 -11.01 -35.97 21.91
N ILE A 224 -10.88 -35.41 23.13
CA ILE A 224 -12.00 -35.32 24.08
C ILE A 224 -13.11 -34.42 23.52
N GLN A 225 -12.77 -33.20 23.08
CA GLN A 225 -13.74 -32.20 22.60
C GLN A 225 -14.58 -32.70 21.41
N TYR A 226 -13.96 -33.44 20.51
CA TYR A 226 -14.59 -33.92 19.27
C TYR A 226 -14.89 -35.43 19.30
N SER A 227 -14.91 -36.06 20.48
CA SER A 227 -15.21 -37.49 20.61
C SER A 227 -16.66 -37.81 20.22
N ASP A 228 -16.81 -38.77 19.32
CA ASP A 228 -18.10 -39.38 18.97
C ASP A 228 -18.52 -40.50 19.96
N ASP A 229 -17.70 -40.81 20.97
CA ASP A 229 -18.00 -41.84 21.95
C ASP A 229 -19.08 -41.36 22.95
N PRO A 230 -20.28 -41.95 22.96
CA PRO A 230 -21.35 -41.54 23.88
C PRO A 230 -21.07 -41.87 25.35
N ASP A 231 -20.06 -42.69 25.64
CA ASP A 231 -19.70 -43.13 26.99
C ASP A 231 -18.47 -42.38 27.58
N ILE A 232 -17.90 -41.41 26.86
CA ILE A 232 -16.75 -40.63 27.34
C ILE A 232 -17.13 -39.77 28.56
N ASP A 233 -16.33 -39.86 29.63
CA ASP A 233 -16.49 -39.06 30.85
C ASP A 233 -15.59 -37.81 30.77
N TYR A 234 -16.13 -36.75 30.17
CA TYR A 234 -15.40 -35.48 29.95
C TYR A 234 -14.74 -34.91 31.21
N ASP A 235 -15.40 -35.01 32.37
CA ASP A 235 -14.87 -34.47 33.62
C ASP A 235 -13.68 -35.30 34.11
N ALA A 236 -13.76 -36.63 33.99
CA ALA A 236 -12.68 -37.52 34.38
C ALA A 236 -11.45 -37.37 33.46
N GLU A 237 -11.65 -37.34 32.14
CA GLU A 237 -10.57 -37.18 31.17
C GLU A 237 -9.86 -35.81 31.32
N THR A 238 -10.63 -34.74 31.53
CA THR A 238 -10.06 -33.39 31.81
C THR A 238 -9.29 -33.36 33.13
N ALA A 239 -9.74 -34.10 34.15
CA ALA A 239 -9.03 -34.22 35.43
C ALA A 239 -7.70 -35.00 35.29
N GLU A 240 -7.59 -35.93 34.35
CA GLU A 240 -6.30 -36.59 34.04
C GLU A 240 -5.31 -35.59 33.44
N ILE A 241 -5.72 -34.80 32.43
CA ILE A 241 -4.88 -33.74 31.87
C ILE A 241 -4.47 -32.73 32.96
N THR A 242 -5.38 -32.39 33.87
CA THR A 242 -5.10 -31.49 35.01
C THR A 242 -3.98 -32.06 35.89
N GLY A 243 -4.03 -33.37 36.16
CA GLY A 243 -2.99 -34.09 36.90
C GLY A 243 -1.63 -34.03 36.21
N ASP A 244 -1.62 -34.19 34.88
CA ASP A 244 -0.41 -34.16 34.07
C ASP A 244 0.22 -32.76 34.02
N VAL A 245 -0.59 -31.71 33.82
CA VAL A 245 -0.13 -30.31 33.88
C VAL A 245 0.48 -30.01 35.23
N LYS A 246 -0.15 -30.44 36.34
CA LYS A 246 0.41 -30.26 37.67
C LYS A 246 1.74 -30.98 37.84
N ASN A 247 1.82 -32.24 37.42
CA ASN A 247 3.05 -33.02 37.51
C ASN A 247 4.19 -32.39 36.70
N TYR A 248 3.88 -31.86 35.50
CA TYR A 248 4.83 -31.13 34.67
C TYR A 248 5.35 -29.87 35.40
N ILE A 249 4.44 -29.01 35.89
CA ILE A 249 4.81 -27.77 36.57
C ILE A 249 5.56 -28.01 37.88
N GLU A 250 5.22 -29.05 38.65
CA GLU A 250 5.91 -29.37 39.91
C GLU A 250 7.37 -29.83 39.71
N GLN A 251 7.72 -30.30 38.51
CA GLN A 251 9.11 -30.66 38.15
C GLN A 251 9.98 -29.44 37.85
N LEU A 252 9.37 -28.29 37.54
CA LEU A 252 10.09 -27.05 37.26
C LEU A 252 10.57 -26.36 38.56
N PRO A 253 11.65 -25.56 38.49
CA PRO A 253 12.08 -24.67 39.58
C PRO A 253 10.93 -23.78 40.06
N GLU A 254 10.84 -23.54 41.37
CA GLU A 254 9.70 -22.84 42.00
C GLU A 254 9.47 -21.44 41.42
N ASP A 255 10.54 -20.75 41.03
CA ASP A 255 10.53 -19.42 40.41
C ASP A 255 10.09 -19.41 38.93
N GLU A 256 10.07 -20.55 38.26
CA GLU A 256 9.67 -20.68 36.85
C GLU A 256 8.22 -21.15 36.67
N ARG A 257 7.60 -21.72 37.72
CA ARG A 257 6.30 -22.39 37.65
C ARG A 257 5.16 -21.49 37.17
N SER A 258 5.12 -20.26 37.69
CA SER A 258 4.06 -19.30 37.34
C SER A 258 4.15 -18.92 35.87
N ASP A 259 5.36 -18.64 35.39
CA ASP A 259 5.59 -18.21 34.01
C ASP A 259 5.35 -19.36 33.04
N ALA A 260 5.80 -20.58 33.37
CA ALA A 260 5.53 -21.77 32.56
C ALA A 260 4.04 -22.07 32.43
N LEU A 261 3.30 -21.99 33.55
CA LEU A 261 1.86 -22.24 33.53
C LEU A 261 1.10 -21.13 32.77
N GLN A 262 1.58 -19.88 32.84
CA GLN A 262 1.04 -18.78 32.04
C GLN A 262 1.29 -19.00 30.54
N ARG A 263 2.51 -19.40 30.14
CA ARG A 263 2.81 -19.70 28.74
C ARG A 263 1.96 -20.85 28.21
N LEU A 264 1.75 -21.91 28.98
CA LEU A 264 0.80 -22.97 28.61
C LEU A 264 -0.60 -22.38 28.41
N PHE A 265 -1.08 -21.53 29.31
CA PHE A 265 -2.38 -20.90 29.19
C PHE A 265 -2.51 -19.99 27.97
N ASP A 266 -1.43 -19.34 27.54
CA ASP A 266 -1.44 -18.37 26.43
C ASP A 266 -1.51 -18.95 25.03
N ARG A 267 -1.28 -20.25 24.92
CA ARG A 267 -1.34 -20.98 23.65
C ARG A 267 -2.76 -20.99 23.06
N GLU A 268 -2.83 -21.28 21.77
CA GLU A 268 -4.08 -21.41 21.04
C GLU A 268 -4.79 -22.72 21.42
N TRP A 269 -5.88 -22.63 22.17
CA TRP A 269 -6.67 -23.80 22.63
C TRP A 269 -8.05 -23.91 21.95
N GLN A 270 -8.26 -23.24 20.82
CA GLN A 270 -9.58 -23.12 20.17
C GLN A 270 -10.27 -24.46 19.92
N ASP A 271 -9.49 -25.49 19.58
CA ASP A 271 -9.96 -26.84 19.29
C ASP A 271 -9.62 -27.86 20.39
N ALA A 272 -9.21 -27.39 21.57
CA ALA A 272 -8.82 -28.22 22.71
C ALA A 272 -9.23 -27.59 24.06
N ALA A 273 -10.49 -27.15 24.16
CA ALA A 273 -11.06 -26.52 25.35
C ALA A 273 -10.92 -27.37 26.65
N PRO A 274 -10.97 -28.71 26.63
CA PRO A 274 -10.65 -29.52 27.80
C PRO A 274 -9.22 -29.30 28.33
N ALA A 275 -8.24 -29.09 27.45
CA ALA A 275 -6.86 -28.82 27.84
C ALA A 275 -6.72 -27.43 28.48
N GLN A 276 -7.36 -26.41 27.90
CA GLN A 276 -7.42 -25.08 28.53
C GLN A 276 -8.03 -25.16 29.94
N THR A 277 -9.15 -25.86 30.08
CA THR A 277 -9.83 -26.04 31.38
C THR A 277 -8.92 -26.77 32.37
N ALA A 278 -8.18 -27.77 31.90
CA ALA A 278 -7.21 -28.49 32.73
C ALA A 278 -6.07 -27.60 33.23
N ILE A 279 -5.56 -26.69 32.40
CA ILE A 279 -4.54 -25.70 32.77
C ILE A 279 -5.08 -24.74 33.85
N GLU A 280 -6.31 -24.24 33.69
CA GLU A 280 -6.97 -23.37 34.68
C GLU A 280 -7.19 -24.09 36.03
N ASN A 281 -7.62 -25.35 35.98
CA ASN A 281 -7.78 -26.18 37.17
C ASN A 281 -6.43 -26.44 37.86
N ALA A 282 -5.38 -26.75 37.10
CA ALA A 282 -4.04 -26.96 37.63
C ALA A 282 -3.50 -25.69 38.31
N ALA A 283 -3.70 -24.52 37.70
CA ALA A 283 -3.35 -23.24 38.31
C ALA A 283 -4.07 -23.01 39.64
N THR A 284 -5.37 -23.30 39.68
CA THR A 284 -6.19 -23.19 40.90
C THR A 284 -5.69 -24.12 42.00
N GLU A 285 -5.37 -25.39 41.67
CA GLU A 285 -4.86 -26.37 42.65
C GLU A 285 -3.45 -26.02 43.17
N LEU A 286 -2.61 -25.45 42.31
CA LEU A 286 -1.27 -24.97 42.66
C LEU A 286 -1.27 -23.61 43.37
N GLY A 287 -2.41 -22.92 43.42
CA GLY A 287 -2.52 -21.58 44.00
C GLY A 287 -1.82 -20.49 43.18
N ILE A 288 -1.70 -20.69 41.87
CA ILE A 288 -1.11 -19.75 40.91
C ILE A 288 -2.26 -18.97 40.26
N THR A 289 -2.17 -17.64 40.27
CA THR A 289 -3.15 -16.78 39.58
C THR A 289 -2.69 -16.52 38.16
N LEU A 290 -3.44 -17.05 37.18
CA LEU A 290 -3.22 -16.73 35.77
C LEU A 290 -3.74 -15.34 35.44
N ARG A 291 -2.98 -14.61 34.61
CA ARG A 291 -3.46 -13.39 33.97
C ARG A 291 -4.43 -13.75 32.85
N PRO A 292 -5.42 -12.87 32.56
CA PRO A 292 -6.26 -13.04 31.38
C PRO A 292 -5.42 -13.23 30.10
N SER A 293 -5.95 -14.03 29.20
CA SER A 293 -5.33 -14.34 27.91
C SER A 293 -6.41 -14.30 26.83
N THR A 294 -6.03 -13.88 25.63
CA THR A 294 -6.88 -14.03 24.44
C THR A 294 -6.60 -15.34 23.71
N HIS A 295 -5.64 -16.13 24.20
CA HIS A 295 -5.16 -17.38 23.62
C HIS A 295 -4.63 -17.19 22.19
N ALA A 296 -3.98 -16.06 21.92
CA ALA A 296 -3.42 -15.74 20.60
C ALA A 296 -2.00 -16.29 20.38
N GLY A 297 -1.50 -17.11 21.30
CA GLY A 297 -0.14 -17.61 21.29
C GLY A 297 0.79 -16.83 22.22
N VAL A 298 1.77 -17.55 22.75
CA VAL A 298 2.68 -17.10 23.82
C VAL A 298 3.36 -15.77 23.48
N ASP A 299 3.96 -15.66 22.30
CA ASP A 299 4.72 -14.48 21.90
C ASP A 299 3.86 -13.22 21.77
N LEU A 300 2.65 -13.35 21.25
CA LEU A 300 1.74 -12.22 21.06
C LEU A 300 1.16 -11.75 22.40
N GLU A 301 0.75 -12.68 23.25
CA GLU A 301 0.26 -12.39 24.61
C GLU A 301 1.33 -11.70 25.46
N ASP A 302 2.57 -12.19 25.41
CA ASP A 302 3.68 -11.58 26.15
C ASP A 302 4.00 -10.16 25.67
N ARG A 303 3.95 -9.92 24.35
CA ARG A 303 4.11 -8.56 23.80
C ARG A 303 2.97 -7.64 24.22
N ALA A 304 1.73 -8.13 24.17
CA ALA A 304 0.56 -7.37 24.59
C ALA A 304 0.64 -6.99 26.08
N ARG A 305 0.97 -7.94 26.95
CA ARG A 305 1.15 -7.68 28.38
C ARG A 305 2.26 -6.69 28.66
N ARG A 306 3.40 -6.74 27.95
CA ARG A 306 4.46 -5.73 28.11
C ARG A 306 3.97 -4.31 27.78
N ILE A 307 3.16 -4.15 26.73
CA ILE A 307 2.56 -2.87 26.37
C ILE A 307 1.61 -2.39 27.48
N ILE A 308 0.71 -3.28 27.93
CA ILE A 308 -0.29 -2.99 28.97
C ILE A 308 0.38 -2.66 30.31
N ASP A 309 1.41 -3.40 30.70
CA ASP A 309 2.14 -3.19 31.95
C ASP A 309 2.94 -1.89 31.90
N ALA A 310 3.52 -1.54 30.75
CA ALA A 310 4.19 -0.26 30.55
C ALA A 310 3.20 0.92 30.63
N ALA A 311 1.99 0.77 30.07
CA ALA A 311 0.92 1.76 30.22
C ALA A 311 0.49 1.90 31.69
N ASN A 312 0.24 0.79 32.39
CA ASN A 312 -0.10 0.77 33.82
C ASN A 312 0.98 1.42 34.70
N ALA A 313 2.27 1.26 34.35
CA ALA A 313 3.38 1.82 35.10
C ALA A 313 3.40 3.36 35.14
N THR A 314 2.63 4.05 34.28
CA THR A 314 2.47 5.51 34.32
C THR A 314 1.77 5.98 35.60
N GLY A 315 0.90 5.15 36.20
CA GLY A 315 0.19 5.44 37.44
C GLY A 315 -0.95 6.48 37.35
N GLU A 316 -1.21 7.04 36.16
CA GLU A 316 -2.28 8.01 35.91
C GLU A 316 -3.17 7.48 34.76
N PRO A 317 -4.50 7.30 34.94
CA PRO A 317 -5.34 6.64 33.94
C PRO A 317 -5.31 7.28 32.55
N ASP A 318 -5.25 8.62 32.50
CA ASP A 318 -5.16 9.33 31.22
C ASP A 318 -3.80 9.13 30.53
N LYS A 319 -2.72 9.03 31.31
CA LYS A 319 -1.38 8.70 30.78
C LYS A 319 -1.26 7.25 30.35
N ALA A 320 -1.89 6.34 31.09
CA ALA A 320 -1.93 4.94 30.74
C ALA A 320 -2.66 4.73 29.40
N PHE A 321 -3.82 5.37 29.22
CA PHE A 321 -4.53 5.33 27.93
C PHE A 321 -3.71 5.94 26.79
N GLN A 322 -3.07 7.10 27.01
CA GLN A 322 -2.18 7.71 26.01
C GLN A 322 -1.04 6.77 25.60
N GLN A 323 -0.35 6.16 26.57
CA GLN A 323 0.72 5.20 26.30
C GLN A 323 0.24 3.94 25.57
N LEU A 324 -0.93 3.41 25.96
CA LEU A 324 -1.57 2.28 25.28
C LEU A 324 -1.91 2.65 23.83
N SER A 325 -2.47 3.83 23.61
CA SER A 325 -2.89 4.31 22.29
C SER A 325 -1.69 4.50 21.34
N GLU A 326 -0.61 5.12 21.81
CA GLU A 326 0.63 5.27 21.04
C GLU A 326 1.26 3.91 20.68
N SER A 327 1.25 2.97 21.63
CA SER A 327 1.80 1.62 21.42
C SER A 327 0.91 0.80 20.48
N TYR A 328 -0.41 0.97 20.57
CA TYR A 328 -1.38 0.33 19.69
C TYR A 328 -1.22 0.80 18.24
N ALA A 329 -1.09 2.12 18.01
CA ALA A 329 -0.93 2.68 16.67
C ALA A 329 0.35 2.21 15.96
N SER A 330 1.38 1.84 16.71
CA SER A 330 2.65 1.30 16.19
C SER A 330 2.73 -0.23 16.16
N ALA A 331 1.75 -0.93 16.73
CA ALA A 331 1.71 -2.39 16.79
C ALA A 331 1.31 -3.00 15.43
N PRO A 332 1.83 -4.20 15.09
CA PRO A 332 1.35 -4.93 13.92
C PRO A 332 -0.13 -5.38 14.10
N PRO A 333 -0.87 -5.65 13.00
CA PRO A 333 -2.32 -5.88 13.06
C PRO A 333 -2.78 -7.04 13.96
N ASP A 334 -1.99 -8.11 14.03
CA ASP A 334 -2.22 -9.25 14.93
C ASP A 334 -2.14 -8.84 16.40
N LEU A 335 -1.11 -8.08 16.77
CA LEU A 335 -0.96 -7.55 18.12
C LEU A 335 -2.03 -6.51 18.47
N GLN A 336 -2.44 -5.67 17.52
CA GLN A 336 -3.58 -4.76 17.69
C GLN A 336 -4.86 -5.54 18.04
N GLN A 337 -5.12 -6.65 17.35
CA GLN A 337 -6.29 -7.48 17.62
C GLN A 337 -6.26 -8.12 19.02
N VAL A 338 -5.08 -8.54 19.49
CA VAL A 338 -4.90 -9.04 20.86
C VAL A 338 -5.15 -7.93 21.88
N LEU A 339 -4.60 -6.74 21.67
CA LEU A 339 -4.80 -5.58 22.56
C LEU A 339 -6.28 -5.19 22.67
N LEU A 340 -7.04 -5.18 21.57
CA LEU A 340 -8.49 -4.89 21.59
C LEU A 340 -9.32 -5.94 22.34
N ARG A 341 -8.85 -7.19 22.41
CA ARG A 341 -9.55 -8.29 23.07
C ARG A 341 -9.08 -8.54 24.50
N SER A 342 -7.98 -7.90 24.91
CA SER A 342 -7.39 -8.10 26.22
C SER A 342 -8.25 -7.47 27.31
N ALA A 343 -8.61 -8.27 28.32
CA ALA A 343 -9.36 -7.79 29.47
C ALA A 343 -8.58 -6.75 30.30
N ASP A 344 -7.25 -6.87 30.36
CA ASP A 344 -6.40 -5.90 31.08
C ASP A 344 -6.33 -4.56 30.32
N ALA A 345 -6.30 -4.59 28.99
CA ALA A 345 -6.38 -3.38 28.17
C ALA A 345 -7.77 -2.72 28.27
N ASP A 346 -8.85 -3.50 28.27
CA ASP A 346 -10.22 -2.99 28.50
C ASP A 346 -10.33 -2.30 29.87
N GLN A 347 -9.71 -2.86 30.92
CA GLN A 347 -9.69 -2.23 32.23
C GLN A 347 -8.97 -0.86 32.20
N LEU A 348 -7.85 -0.74 31.49
CA LEU A 348 -7.16 0.55 31.31
C LEU A 348 -8.07 1.60 30.62
N ILE A 349 -8.83 1.18 29.61
CA ILE A 349 -9.78 2.05 28.91
C ILE A 349 -10.90 2.50 29.86
N ARG A 350 -11.43 1.58 30.68
CA ARG A 350 -12.46 1.90 31.69
C ARG A 350 -11.93 2.85 32.76
N ASP A 351 -10.72 2.64 33.24
CA ASP A 351 -10.10 3.53 34.24
C ASP A 351 -9.92 4.95 33.68
N ALA A 352 -9.54 5.07 32.40
CA ALA A 352 -9.45 6.35 31.70
C ALA A 352 -10.83 7.00 31.48
N ALA A 353 -11.86 6.20 31.17
CA ALA A 353 -13.25 6.67 31.05
C ALA A 353 -13.79 7.18 32.40
N ASP A 354 -13.56 6.44 33.49
CA ASP A 354 -13.93 6.84 34.84
C ASP A 354 -13.22 8.13 35.24
N TRP A 355 -11.92 8.23 34.96
CA TRP A 355 -11.15 9.46 35.17
C TRP A 355 -11.73 10.63 34.39
N ALA A 356 -12.02 10.44 33.10
CA ALA A 356 -12.51 11.50 32.23
C ALA A 356 -13.90 11.98 32.66
N THR A 357 -14.76 11.06 33.10
CA THR A 357 -16.14 11.32 33.50
C THR A 357 -16.33 11.62 34.99
N GLN A 358 -15.26 11.59 35.80
CA GLN A 358 -15.32 11.84 37.25
C GLN A 358 -16.07 13.13 37.64
N PRO A 359 -15.92 14.28 36.94
CA PRO A 359 -16.72 15.47 37.25
C PRO A 359 -18.24 15.25 37.19
N LEU A 360 -18.71 14.30 36.38
CA LEU A 360 -20.13 13.93 36.28
C LEU A 360 -20.55 12.79 37.21
N ALA A 361 -19.61 12.00 37.73
CA ALA A 361 -19.91 10.92 38.68
C ALA A 361 -20.50 11.47 39.99
N ASP A 362 -19.92 12.57 40.50
CA ASP A 362 -20.32 13.25 41.74
C ASP A 362 -21.26 14.46 41.50
N TYR A 363 -21.86 14.53 40.32
CA TYR A 363 -22.64 15.69 39.86
C TYR A 363 -23.91 15.93 40.68
N ASP A 364 -24.02 17.12 41.24
CA ASP A 364 -25.23 17.66 41.89
C ASP A 364 -25.82 18.79 41.03
N PRO A 365 -26.96 18.57 40.35
CA PRO A 365 -27.58 19.59 39.51
C PRO A 365 -27.94 20.88 40.26
N GLU A 366 -28.28 20.82 41.56
CA GLU A 366 -28.75 21.99 42.31
C GLU A 366 -27.63 22.99 42.64
N THR A 367 -26.39 22.52 42.72
CA THR A 367 -25.22 23.32 43.09
C THR A 367 -24.25 23.56 41.93
N ALA A 368 -24.43 22.85 40.82
CA ALA A 368 -23.68 23.06 39.59
C ALA A 368 -23.82 24.50 39.09
N THR A 369 -22.69 25.21 39.02
CA THR A 369 -22.67 26.67 38.77
C THR A 369 -22.95 27.03 37.31
N SER A 370 -22.88 26.08 36.37
CA SER A 370 -23.54 26.14 35.07
C SER A 370 -23.43 24.81 34.32
N ASP A 371 -24.32 24.64 33.33
CA ASP A 371 -24.33 23.64 32.27
C ASP A 371 -23.04 23.60 31.40
N GLN A 372 -22.11 24.53 31.64
CA GLN A 372 -20.83 24.67 30.96
C GLN A 372 -19.62 24.32 31.85
N GLY A 373 -19.84 23.82 33.07
CA GLY A 373 -18.77 23.45 34.02
C GLY A 373 -18.34 21.98 33.88
N ASP A 374 -19.03 21.09 34.59
CA ASP A 374 -18.60 19.69 34.71
C ASP A 374 -18.75 18.92 33.40
N ALA A 375 -19.89 19.06 32.72
CA ALA A 375 -20.11 18.40 31.42
C ALA A 375 -19.12 18.88 30.34
N ALA A 376 -18.77 20.17 30.31
CA ALA A 376 -17.74 20.67 29.39
C ALA A 376 -16.35 20.15 29.76
N THR A 377 -16.04 20.02 31.05
CA THR A 377 -14.77 19.43 31.51
C THR A 377 -14.67 17.96 31.10
N VAL A 378 -15.76 17.19 31.24
CA VAL A 378 -15.81 15.80 30.77
C VAL A 378 -15.60 15.72 29.26
N MET A 379 -16.31 16.52 28.47
CA MET A 379 -16.14 16.52 27.01
C MET A 379 -14.73 16.93 26.59
N ALA A 380 -14.12 17.93 27.24
CA ALA A 380 -12.73 18.33 26.99
C ALA A 380 -11.73 17.23 27.37
N ASN A 381 -11.97 16.50 28.45
CA ASN A 381 -11.14 15.35 28.84
C ASN A 381 -11.21 14.22 27.81
N LEU A 382 -12.42 13.89 27.34
CA LEU A 382 -12.63 12.88 26.30
C LEU A 382 -12.04 13.33 24.96
N GLU A 383 -12.18 14.61 24.60
CA GLU A 383 -11.58 15.18 23.40
C GLU A 383 -10.06 15.07 23.43
N ARG A 384 -9.42 15.39 24.57
CA ARG A 384 -7.98 15.24 24.76
C ARG A 384 -7.50 13.79 24.71
N LEU A 385 -8.27 12.84 25.25
CA LEU A 385 -7.92 11.42 25.23
C LEU A 385 -8.07 10.81 23.84
N THR A 386 -9.07 11.24 23.08
CA THR A 386 -9.33 10.76 21.72
C THR A 386 -8.47 11.44 20.67
N ASP A 387 -7.83 12.57 20.97
CA ASP A 387 -6.92 13.27 20.05
C ASP A 387 -5.66 12.45 19.78
N GLY A 388 -5.44 12.06 18.52
CA GLY A 388 -4.33 11.21 18.10
C GLY A 388 -4.48 9.71 18.43
N ALA A 389 -5.59 9.31 19.07
CA ALA A 389 -5.86 7.91 19.35
C ALA A 389 -6.41 7.17 18.12
N ASP A 390 -6.13 5.87 18.01
CA ASP A 390 -6.81 5.04 17.01
C ASP A 390 -8.34 5.10 17.21
N PRO A 391 -9.13 5.29 16.14
CA PRO A 391 -10.58 5.44 16.26
C PRO A 391 -11.27 4.29 17.00
N LYS A 392 -10.76 3.06 16.94
CA LYS A 392 -11.34 1.92 17.67
C LYS A 392 -11.21 2.10 19.18
N LEU A 393 -10.03 2.49 19.66
CA LEU A 393 -9.79 2.79 21.07
C LEU A 393 -10.61 3.99 21.55
N ALA A 394 -10.78 5.00 20.69
CA ALA A 394 -11.63 6.15 20.99
C ALA A 394 -13.11 5.75 21.14
N VAL A 395 -13.63 4.86 20.28
CA VAL A 395 -15.00 4.31 20.39
C VAL A 395 -15.17 3.53 21.70
N ASP A 396 -14.18 2.70 22.08
CA ASP A 396 -14.23 1.92 23.33
C ASP A 396 -14.22 2.84 24.56
N LEU A 397 -13.37 3.87 24.57
CA LEU A 397 -13.31 4.87 25.64
C LEU A 397 -14.65 5.61 25.80
N LEU A 398 -15.25 6.05 24.70
CA LEU A 398 -16.54 6.75 24.73
C LEU A 398 -17.66 5.82 25.18
N SER A 399 -17.67 4.58 24.68
CA SER A 399 -18.64 3.55 25.07
C SER A 399 -18.59 3.26 26.57
N ALA A 400 -17.38 3.17 27.15
CA ALA A 400 -17.15 3.02 28.58
C ALA A 400 -17.56 4.27 29.39
N SER A 401 -17.46 5.46 28.80
CA SER A 401 -17.82 6.74 29.43
C SER A 401 -19.33 7.01 29.50
N MET A 402 -20.08 6.48 28.53
CA MET A 402 -21.51 6.78 28.37
C MET A 402 -22.39 6.47 29.60
N PRO A 403 -22.23 5.35 30.33
CA PRO A 403 -23.08 5.06 31.50
C PRO A 403 -23.07 6.18 32.55
N THR A 404 -21.90 6.78 32.83
CA THR A 404 -21.76 7.89 33.78
C THR A 404 -22.44 9.15 33.25
N ILE A 405 -22.25 9.47 31.97
CA ILE A 405 -22.84 10.64 31.31
C ILE A 405 -24.38 10.52 31.28
N GLU A 406 -24.90 9.36 30.91
CA GLU A 406 -26.34 9.07 30.87
C GLU A 406 -26.97 9.22 32.25
N ALA A 407 -26.35 8.65 33.28
CA ALA A 407 -26.83 8.76 34.65
C ALA A 407 -26.86 10.22 35.14
N ALA A 408 -25.84 11.02 34.81
CA ALA A 408 -25.82 12.45 35.12
C ALA A 408 -26.92 13.21 34.35
N ASN A 409 -27.17 12.85 33.08
CA ASN A 409 -28.22 13.48 32.28
C ASN A 409 -29.60 13.17 32.84
N THR A 410 -29.89 11.92 33.20
CA THR A 410 -31.17 11.53 33.83
C THR A 410 -31.42 12.34 35.09
N ARG A 411 -30.45 12.43 36.00
CA ARG A 411 -30.55 13.24 37.24
C ARG A 411 -30.88 14.69 36.92
N ARG A 412 -30.20 15.29 35.94
CA ARG A 412 -30.41 16.69 35.56
C ARG A 412 -31.79 16.94 34.96
N GLN A 413 -32.24 16.06 34.08
CA GLN A 413 -33.56 16.14 33.46
C GLN A 413 -34.67 16.02 34.50
N GLU A 414 -34.54 15.12 35.48
CA GLU A 414 -35.51 14.93 36.56
C GLU A 414 -35.59 16.14 37.51
N MET A 415 -34.47 16.80 37.81
CA MET A 415 -34.41 17.88 38.80
C MET A 415 -34.63 19.29 38.22
N ILE A 416 -34.07 19.56 37.03
CA ILE A 416 -34.03 20.92 36.44
C ILE A 416 -34.78 20.98 35.11
N GLY A 417 -34.82 19.87 34.35
CA GLY A 417 -35.46 19.82 33.03
C GLY A 417 -34.70 20.60 31.96
N SER A 418 -33.36 20.61 32.01
CA SER A 418 -32.48 21.29 31.05
C SER A 418 -31.36 20.37 30.55
N GLU A 419 -30.79 20.70 29.38
CA GLU A 419 -29.80 19.90 28.65
C GLU A 419 -28.47 19.77 29.38
N LEU A 420 -27.97 18.55 29.62
CA LEU A 420 -26.70 18.31 30.32
C LEU A 420 -25.50 18.97 29.64
N ILE A 421 -25.35 18.79 28.34
CA ILE A 421 -24.17 19.22 27.59
C ILE A 421 -24.45 20.59 26.96
N GLY A 422 -23.86 21.63 27.53
CA GLY A 422 -23.91 22.99 26.98
C GLY A 422 -23.00 23.20 25.77
N MET A 423 -22.97 24.44 25.26
CA MET A 423 -22.26 24.84 24.03
C MET A 423 -20.81 24.34 23.92
N ASN A 424 -19.97 24.56 24.95
CA ASN A 424 -18.56 24.15 24.88
C ASN A 424 -18.40 22.63 24.81
N GLY A 425 -19.22 21.89 25.58
CA GLY A 425 -19.23 20.43 25.51
C GLY A 425 -19.69 19.91 24.16
N GLN A 426 -20.64 20.59 23.51
CA GLN A 426 -21.07 20.23 22.15
C GLN A 426 -19.99 20.52 21.10
N ILE A 427 -19.17 21.56 21.26
CA ILE A 427 -18.02 21.82 20.38
C ILE A 427 -17.01 20.68 20.44
N ASP A 428 -16.67 20.24 21.65
CA ASP A 428 -15.72 19.14 21.83
C ASP A 428 -16.33 17.79 21.40
N LEU A 429 -17.62 17.57 21.67
CA LEU A 429 -18.36 16.41 21.15
C LEU A 429 -18.30 16.34 19.62
N MET A 430 -18.52 17.44 18.90
CA MET A 430 -18.44 17.43 17.43
C MET A 430 -17.04 17.05 16.92
N LYS A 431 -15.96 17.47 17.58
CA LYS A 431 -14.59 17.04 17.23
C LYS A 431 -14.38 15.55 17.48
N ILE A 432 -14.91 15.04 18.60
CA ILE A 432 -14.84 13.61 18.94
C ILE A 432 -15.56 12.78 17.86
N ILE A 433 -16.77 13.19 17.47
CA ILE A 433 -17.58 12.51 16.44
C ILE A 433 -16.85 12.50 15.09
N ASP A 434 -16.21 13.61 14.73
CA ASP A 434 -15.41 13.73 13.51
C ASP A 434 -14.32 12.65 13.43
N ARG A 435 -13.65 12.37 14.56
CA ARG A 435 -12.56 11.38 14.66
C ARG A 435 -13.04 9.93 14.65
N ILE A 436 -14.18 9.63 15.27
CA ILE A 436 -14.68 8.25 15.38
C ILE A 436 -15.57 7.82 14.20
N GLY A 437 -16.01 8.77 13.37
CA GLY A 437 -16.92 8.52 12.26
C GLY A 437 -16.46 7.38 11.32
N GLY A 438 -17.39 6.51 10.93
CA GLY A 438 -17.09 5.34 10.08
C GLY A 438 -16.38 4.18 10.81
N THR A 439 -16.08 4.31 12.10
CA THR A 439 -15.50 3.23 12.91
C THR A 439 -16.60 2.30 13.44
N PRO A 440 -16.43 0.97 13.43
CA PRO A 440 -17.39 0.05 14.03
C PRO A 440 -17.74 0.43 15.47
N GLY A 441 -19.03 0.59 15.76
CA GLY A 441 -19.54 0.97 17.09
C GLY A 441 -19.72 2.48 17.30
N ALA A 442 -19.17 3.34 16.42
CA ALA A 442 -19.32 4.80 16.54
C ALA A 442 -20.79 5.25 16.46
N ASP A 443 -21.59 4.67 15.55
CA ASP A 443 -23.01 5.02 15.40
C ASP A 443 -23.79 4.82 16.70
N ALA A 444 -23.53 3.74 17.43
CA ALA A 444 -24.17 3.47 18.72
C ALA A 444 -23.78 4.51 19.77
N VAL A 445 -22.52 4.98 19.77
CA VAL A 445 -22.08 6.09 20.64
C VAL A 445 -22.79 7.39 20.27
N VAL A 446 -22.85 7.71 18.97
CA VAL A 446 -23.52 8.91 18.44
C VAL A 446 -25.01 8.92 18.78
N GLU A 447 -25.72 7.81 18.60
CA GLU A 447 -27.14 7.66 18.94
C GLU A 447 -27.38 7.88 20.43
N ARG A 448 -26.52 7.33 21.30
CA ARG A 448 -26.62 7.51 22.75
C ARG A 448 -26.40 8.97 23.15
N PHE A 449 -25.42 9.66 22.55
CA PHE A 449 -25.26 11.10 22.75
C PHE A 449 -26.45 11.90 22.24
N ALA A 450 -26.98 11.58 21.06
CA ALA A 450 -28.14 12.25 20.49
C ALA A 450 -29.40 12.07 21.37
N ALA A 451 -29.55 10.91 22.01
CA ALA A 451 -30.63 10.64 22.97
C ALA A 451 -30.55 11.49 24.25
N LEU A 452 -29.38 12.05 24.59
CA LEU A 452 -29.26 13.03 25.68
C LEU A 452 -29.94 14.36 25.32
N GLY A 453 -30.13 14.62 24.03
CA GLY A 453 -30.65 15.87 23.48
C GLY A 453 -29.60 16.97 23.43
N GLY A 454 -29.94 18.07 22.74
CA GLY A 454 -29.08 19.23 22.61
C GLY A 454 -28.73 19.58 21.18
N TYR A 455 -29.25 20.74 20.73
CA TYR A 455 -28.85 21.36 19.47
C TYR A 455 -28.58 22.84 19.68
N ASN A 456 -27.35 23.19 20.07
CA ASN A 456 -27.02 24.58 20.31
C ASN A 456 -26.60 25.29 19.01
N ILE A 457 -27.35 26.33 18.65
CA ILE A 457 -27.19 27.12 17.42
C ILE A 457 -25.81 27.77 17.25
N ASN A 458 -25.04 27.93 18.33
CA ASN A 458 -23.71 28.52 18.31
C ASN A 458 -22.57 27.47 18.33
N SER A 459 -22.89 26.17 18.27
CA SER A 459 -21.88 25.10 18.26
C SER A 459 -22.00 24.19 17.05
N ILE A 460 -23.18 23.61 16.81
CA ILE A 460 -23.38 22.62 15.75
C ILE A 460 -23.41 23.27 14.35
N PRO A 461 -24.19 24.35 14.09
CA PRO A 461 -24.17 25.00 12.77
C PRO A 461 -22.77 25.48 12.35
N PRO A 462 -21.97 26.15 13.22
CA PRO A 462 -20.58 26.47 12.89
C PRO A 462 -19.69 25.25 12.63
N ALA A 463 -19.89 24.14 13.36
CA ALA A 463 -19.12 22.91 13.12
C ALA A 463 -19.43 22.33 11.73
N ILE A 464 -20.71 22.22 11.36
CA ILE A 464 -21.14 21.80 10.02
C ILE A 464 -20.57 22.72 8.94
N ALA A 465 -20.64 24.04 9.15
CA ALA A 465 -20.11 25.04 8.22
C ALA A 465 -18.57 25.03 8.08
N ASN A 466 -17.88 24.33 8.99
CA ASN A 466 -16.44 24.08 8.96
C ASN A 466 -16.10 22.64 8.52
N GLY A 467 -17.08 21.89 8.00
CA GLY A 467 -16.86 20.57 7.41
C GLY A 467 -16.99 19.40 8.37
N SER A 468 -17.44 19.59 9.61
CA SER A 468 -17.66 18.48 10.52
C SER A 468 -18.71 17.51 10.00
N ARG A 469 -18.54 16.22 10.33
CA ARG A 469 -19.49 15.18 9.95
C ARG A 469 -20.91 15.41 10.49
N LEU A 470 -21.88 14.78 9.83
CA LEU A 470 -23.31 14.97 10.11
C LEU A 470 -23.94 13.89 11.00
N ASP A 471 -23.18 12.90 11.47
CA ASP A 471 -23.72 11.74 12.18
C ASP A 471 -24.55 12.17 13.40
N TYR A 472 -24.01 13.05 14.25
CA TYR A 472 -24.72 13.58 15.42
C TYR A 472 -25.87 14.54 15.11
N PRO A 473 -25.72 15.61 14.29
CA PRO A 473 -26.86 16.48 13.99
C PRO A 473 -28.01 15.73 13.31
N LEU A 474 -27.74 14.70 12.50
CA LEU A 474 -28.78 13.84 11.92
C LEU A 474 -29.41 12.92 12.96
N ALA A 475 -28.62 12.31 13.86
CA ALA A 475 -29.16 11.52 14.96
C ALA A 475 -30.04 12.37 15.90
N VAL A 476 -29.63 13.61 16.22
CA VAL A 476 -30.44 14.58 16.97
C VAL A 476 -31.71 14.92 16.19
N ALA A 477 -31.61 15.21 14.90
CA ALA A 477 -32.77 15.48 14.05
C ALA A 477 -33.76 14.32 14.06
N ALA A 478 -33.29 13.06 14.01
CA ALA A 478 -34.13 11.87 14.04
C ALA A 478 -34.92 11.75 15.36
N GLN A 479 -34.31 12.08 16.50
CA GLN A 479 -35.01 12.13 17.81
C GLN A 479 -36.20 13.12 17.79
N TYR A 480 -36.09 14.22 17.04
CA TYR A 480 -37.15 15.24 16.91
C TYR A 480 -37.98 15.11 15.60
N GLY A 481 -37.66 14.16 14.73
CA GLY A 481 -38.14 14.10 13.33
C GLY A 481 -39.65 13.95 13.18
N SER A 482 -40.31 13.35 14.18
CA SER A 482 -41.78 13.26 14.24
C SER A 482 -42.48 14.59 14.54
N SER A 483 -41.76 15.57 15.10
CA SER A 483 -42.27 16.85 15.59
C SER A 483 -41.82 18.06 14.77
N SER A 484 -40.76 17.93 13.96
CA SER A 484 -40.22 18.99 13.11
C SER A 484 -40.01 18.49 11.68
N SER A 485 -40.95 18.83 10.78
CA SER A 485 -40.96 18.32 9.40
C SER A 485 -39.84 18.89 8.51
N ASN A 486 -39.11 19.92 8.97
CA ASN A 486 -38.14 20.67 8.15
C ASN A 486 -36.77 20.84 8.87
N PHE A 487 -36.51 20.08 9.95
CA PHE A 487 -35.33 20.28 10.78
C PHE A 487 -34.02 20.26 9.98
N VAL A 488 -33.85 19.27 9.09
CA VAL A 488 -32.64 19.08 8.29
C VAL A 488 -32.47 20.25 7.31
N THR A 489 -33.55 20.62 6.62
CA THR A 489 -33.54 21.71 5.63
C THR A 489 -33.35 23.09 6.26
N GLU A 490 -33.79 23.31 7.50
CA GLU A 490 -33.69 24.62 8.15
C GLU A 490 -32.41 24.79 8.99
N ASN A 491 -31.83 23.69 9.51
CA ASN A 491 -30.74 23.76 10.50
C ASN A 491 -29.43 23.09 10.06
N ILE A 492 -29.47 22.14 9.10
CA ILE A 492 -28.27 21.40 8.65
C ILE A 492 -27.84 21.89 7.27
N ILE A 493 -28.73 21.81 6.28
CA ILE A 493 -28.43 22.14 4.87
C ILE A 493 -27.77 23.52 4.68
N PRO A 494 -28.27 24.63 5.28
CA PRO A 494 -27.66 25.94 5.06
C PRO A 494 -26.18 26.01 5.48
N ASN A 495 -25.77 25.20 6.45
CA ASN A 495 -24.39 25.14 6.90
C ASN A 495 -23.54 24.25 5.99
N VAL A 496 -24.11 23.20 5.38
CA VAL A 496 -23.44 22.41 4.33
C VAL A 496 -23.24 23.26 3.08
N GLU A 497 -24.22 24.08 2.69
CA GLU A 497 -24.07 25.06 1.60
C GLU A 497 -22.98 26.10 1.89
N GLN A 498 -22.92 26.58 3.14
CA GLN A 498 -21.84 27.46 3.58
C GLN A 498 -20.48 26.76 3.49
N TYR A 499 -20.38 25.48 3.87
CA TYR A 499 -19.14 24.73 3.73
C TYR A 499 -18.77 24.48 2.26
N ALA A 500 -19.73 24.19 1.39
CA ALA A 500 -19.51 24.12 -0.06
C ALA A 500 -18.94 25.45 -0.62
N THR A 501 -19.36 26.59 -0.07
CA THR A 501 -18.76 27.89 -0.41
C THR A 501 -17.30 27.99 0.04
N THR A 502 -16.94 27.45 1.20
CA THR A 502 -15.55 27.34 1.67
C THR A 502 -14.72 26.45 0.75
N VAL A 503 -15.26 25.29 0.35
CA VAL A 503 -14.63 24.36 -0.61
C VAL A 503 -14.36 25.07 -1.95
N ASN A 504 -15.33 25.84 -2.45
CA ASN A 504 -15.14 26.66 -3.65
C ASN A 504 -14.02 27.70 -3.49
N GLY A 505 -13.87 28.26 -2.29
CA GLY A 505 -12.77 29.18 -1.95
C GLY A 505 -11.39 28.52 -2.01
N SER A 506 -11.26 27.25 -1.61
CA SER A 506 -10.01 26.49 -1.76
C SER A 506 -9.63 26.28 -3.22
N VAL A 507 -10.62 25.97 -4.07
CA VAL A 507 -10.41 25.86 -5.53
C VAL A 507 -9.98 27.21 -6.13
N ASP A 508 -10.61 28.31 -5.71
CA ASP A 508 -10.22 29.67 -6.13
C ASP A 508 -8.79 30.03 -5.71
N ALA A 509 -8.40 29.68 -4.49
CA ALA A 509 -7.07 29.97 -3.97
C ALA A 509 -5.96 29.21 -4.72
N TYR A 510 -6.15 27.90 -4.95
CA TYR A 510 -5.22 27.12 -5.76
C TYR A 510 -5.14 27.65 -7.18
N ALA A 511 -6.28 27.96 -7.79
CA ALA A 511 -6.27 28.39 -9.17
C ALA A 511 -5.68 29.79 -9.36
N ALA A 512 -5.86 30.70 -8.38
CA ALA A 512 -5.12 31.97 -8.34
C ALA A 512 -3.60 31.74 -8.20
N HIS A 513 -3.17 30.75 -7.42
CA HIS A 513 -1.76 30.37 -7.31
C HIS A 513 -1.19 29.84 -8.64
N MET A 514 -2.02 29.14 -9.43
CA MET A 514 -1.67 28.60 -10.74
C MET A 514 -1.85 29.58 -11.91
N GLN A 515 -2.37 30.79 -11.66
CA GLN A 515 -2.81 31.72 -12.71
C GLN A 515 -1.71 32.08 -13.72
N GLU A 516 -0.49 32.38 -13.24
CA GLU A 516 0.65 32.70 -14.11
C GLU A 516 1.03 31.51 -14.99
N LEU A 517 1.11 30.32 -14.42
CA LEU A 517 1.45 29.10 -15.15
C LEU A 517 0.39 28.73 -16.19
N GLN A 518 -0.89 28.88 -15.83
CA GLN A 518 -2.01 28.71 -16.77
C GLN A 518 -1.92 29.72 -17.92
N TRP A 519 -1.58 30.97 -17.63
CA TRP A 519 -1.38 32.00 -18.65
C TRP A 519 -0.23 31.63 -19.59
N LEU A 520 0.92 31.18 -19.06
CA LEU A 520 2.06 30.74 -19.85
C LEU A 520 1.69 29.59 -20.80
N ILE A 521 1.00 28.58 -20.28
CA ILE A 521 0.55 27.43 -21.07
C ILE A 521 -0.44 27.85 -22.15
N ALA A 522 -1.41 28.71 -21.83
CA ALA A 522 -2.42 29.17 -22.78
C ALA A 522 -1.82 29.99 -23.93
N ASN A 523 -0.79 30.78 -23.66
CA ASN A 523 -0.19 31.70 -24.64
C ASN A 523 1.00 31.11 -25.38
N HIS A 524 1.73 30.16 -24.78
CA HIS A 524 2.98 29.63 -25.34
C HIS A 524 2.94 28.11 -25.58
N GLY A 525 2.04 27.38 -24.93
CA GLY A 525 2.03 25.91 -25.01
C GLY A 525 1.79 25.34 -26.40
N ALA A 526 1.03 26.05 -27.27
CA ALA A 526 0.74 25.61 -28.64
C ALA A 526 1.99 25.50 -29.54
N THR A 527 3.08 26.20 -29.20
CA THR A 527 4.33 26.16 -29.97
C THR A 527 5.30 25.09 -29.48
N MET A 528 4.95 24.37 -28.41
CA MET A 528 5.81 23.37 -27.77
C MET A 528 5.35 21.95 -28.10
N THR A 529 6.32 21.02 -28.14
CA THR A 529 6.04 19.60 -27.94
C THR A 529 5.51 19.36 -26.53
N PRO A 530 4.85 18.21 -26.25
CA PRO A 530 4.56 17.79 -24.88
C PRO A 530 5.75 17.77 -23.95
N GLU A 531 6.88 17.27 -24.44
CA GLU A 531 8.09 17.12 -23.64
C GLU A 531 8.67 18.50 -23.31
N GLN A 532 8.66 19.41 -24.29
CA GLN A 532 9.07 20.80 -24.09
C GLN A 532 8.14 21.52 -23.13
N LEU A 533 6.83 21.29 -23.21
CA LEU A 533 5.86 21.91 -22.30
C LEU A 533 6.02 21.38 -20.87
N GLU A 534 6.21 20.07 -20.70
CA GLU A 534 6.49 19.46 -19.40
C GLU A 534 7.77 20.04 -18.79
N GLN A 535 8.87 20.07 -19.57
CA GLN A 535 10.12 20.68 -19.12
C GLN A 535 9.96 22.18 -18.80
N ALA A 536 9.23 22.94 -19.62
CA ALA A 536 9.00 24.37 -19.42
C ALA A 536 8.29 24.65 -18.09
N VAL A 537 7.31 23.81 -17.75
CA VAL A 537 6.60 23.93 -16.49
C VAL A 537 7.53 23.48 -15.34
N GLU A 538 8.33 22.42 -15.50
CA GLU A 538 9.24 21.95 -14.44
C GLU A 538 10.29 23.01 -14.10
N ASP A 539 10.85 23.62 -15.14
CA ASP A 539 11.79 24.72 -15.03
C ASP A 539 11.12 25.96 -14.42
N TYR A 540 9.88 26.27 -14.81
CA TYR A 540 9.07 27.32 -14.17
C TYR A 540 8.93 27.07 -12.66
N LYS A 541 8.54 25.85 -12.25
CA LYS A 541 8.39 25.51 -10.82
C LYS A 541 9.71 25.59 -10.07
N THR A 542 10.80 25.21 -10.73
CA THR A 542 12.16 25.32 -10.19
C THR A 542 12.57 26.79 -10.03
N GLU A 543 12.25 27.63 -11.01
CA GLU A 543 12.53 29.07 -11.01
C GLU A 543 11.75 29.80 -9.91
N LYS A 544 10.48 29.43 -9.66
CA LYS A 544 9.68 30.00 -8.55
C LYS A 544 10.17 29.59 -7.16
N GLY A 545 10.88 28.48 -7.06
CA GLY A 545 11.52 28.01 -5.82
C GLY A 545 10.60 27.19 -4.90
N SER A 546 11.17 26.69 -3.80
CA SER A 546 10.52 25.71 -2.92
C SER A 546 9.27 26.25 -2.20
N GLU A 547 9.24 27.53 -1.82
CA GLU A 547 8.08 28.14 -1.14
C GLU A 547 6.83 28.14 -2.02
N TRP A 548 7.01 28.35 -3.33
CA TRP A 548 5.91 28.26 -4.30
C TRP A 548 5.38 26.83 -4.37
N GLN A 549 6.27 25.83 -4.46
CA GLN A 549 5.90 24.40 -4.52
C GLN A 549 5.25 23.90 -3.22
N GLU A 550 5.74 24.32 -2.05
CA GLU A 550 5.11 24.02 -0.75
C GLU A 550 3.71 24.65 -0.66
N THR A 551 3.53 25.85 -1.23
CA THR A 551 2.23 26.52 -1.30
C THR A 551 1.26 25.78 -2.24
N GLU A 552 1.74 25.35 -3.41
CA GLU A 552 0.98 24.54 -4.36
C GLU A 552 0.47 23.26 -3.70
N GLN A 553 1.37 22.50 -3.06
CA GLN A 553 1.04 21.24 -2.41
C GLN A 553 0.02 21.46 -1.28
N ARG A 554 0.23 22.48 -0.44
CA ARG A 554 -0.72 22.82 0.64
C ARG A 554 -2.10 23.16 0.10
N LEU A 555 -2.19 23.97 -0.95
CA LEU A 555 -3.48 24.36 -1.55
C LEU A 555 -4.18 23.15 -2.20
N GLU A 556 -3.41 22.22 -2.78
CA GLU A 556 -3.94 20.96 -3.30
C GLU A 556 -4.42 20.01 -2.19
N ASP A 557 -3.67 19.88 -1.10
CA ASP A 557 -4.09 19.16 0.11
C ASP A 557 -5.40 19.74 0.67
N GLU A 558 -5.50 21.07 0.76
CA GLU A 558 -6.69 21.77 1.25
C GLU A 558 -7.93 21.52 0.37
N ILE A 559 -7.79 21.48 -0.96
CA ILE A 559 -8.91 21.14 -1.86
C ILE A 559 -9.37 19.70 -1.63
N ALA A 560 -8.44 18.76 -1.56
CA ALA A 560 -8.75 17.36 -1.38
C ALA A 560 -9.42 17.10 -0.02
N GLU A 561 -8.87 17.66 1.06
CA GLU A 561 -9.42 17.53 2.42
C GLU A 561 -10.84 18.13 2.49
N ASN A 562 -11.03 19.33 1.94
CA ASN A 562 -12.34 19.97 1.97
C ASN A 562 -13.36 19.25 1.06
N GLY A 563 -12.92 18.77 -0.10
CA GLY A 563 -13.73 17.96 -1.01
C GLY A 563 -14.16 16.63 -0.39
N GLU A 564 -13.27 15.98 0.36
CA GLU A 564 -13.57 14.76 1.11
C GLU A 564 -14.63 15.02 2.18
N LYS A 565 -14.42 16.01 3.06
CA LYS A 565 -15.38 16.38 4.11
C LYS A 565 -16.76 16.72 3.52
N LEU A 566 -16.79 17.45 2.40
CA LEU A 566 -18.04 17.76 1.74
C LEU A 566 -18.71 16.50 1.17
N LEU A 567 -17.94 15.60 0.54
CA LEU A 567 -18.45 14.32 0.06
C LEU A 567 -19.04 13.49 1.21
N GLU A 568 -18.42 13.49 2.39
CA GLU A 568 -18.96 12.81 3.57
C GLU A 568 -20.28 13.44 4.04
N GLN A 569 -20.36 14.78 4.12
CA GLN A 569 -21.61 15.48 4.45
C GLN A 569 -22.73 15.19 3.45
N LEU A 570 -22.43 15.22 2.15
CA LEU A 570 -23.42 14.92 1.10
C LEU A 570 -23.83 13.45 1.12
N THR A 571 -22.90 12.54 1.42
CA THR A 571 -23.18 11.10 1.57
C THR A 571 -24.17 10.87 2.72
N ALA A 572 -23.93 11.48 3.88
CA ALA A 572 -24.82 11.38 5.04
C ALA A 572 -26.22 11.98 4.78
N LEU A 573 -26.31 13.04 3.95
CA LEU A 573 -27.59 13.63 3.54
C LEU A 573 -28.32 12.80 2.48
N GLY A 574 -27.59 12.05 1.66
CA GLY A 574 -28.15 11.22 0.59
C GLY A 574 -28.91 9.99 1.08
N ASP A 575 -28.73 9.60 2.35
CA ASP A 575 -29.42 8.47 2.98
C ASP A 575 -29.87 8.83 4.40
N LEU A 576 -30.93 9.64 4.50
CA LEU A 576 -31.43 10.07 5.80
C LEU A 576 -32.05 8.90 6.59
N PRO A 577 -31.96 8.92 7.93
CA PRO A 577 -32.67 7.98 8.79
C PRO A 577 -34.18 7.87 8.46
N PRO A 578 -34.80 6.69 8.66
CA PRO A 578 -36.22 6.48 8.34
C PRO A 578 -37.18 7.50 8.97
N GLU A 579 -36.85 8.01 10.16
CA GLU A 579 -37.58 9.05 10.88
C GLU A 579 -37.63 10.39 10.11
N LEU A 580 -36.64 10.63 9.25
CA LEU A 580 -36.45 11.84 8.45
C LEU A 580 -36.76 11.63 6.96
N ALA A 581 -37.22 10.43 6.56
CA ALA A 581 -37.47 10.09 5.15
C ALA A 581 -38.46 11.04 4.43
N SER A 582 -39.34 11.73 5.18
CA SER A 582 -40.23 12.76 4.62
C SER A 582 -39.51 13.99 4.07
N GLN A 583 -38.28 14.25 4.52
CA GLN A 583 -37.41 15.36 4.09
C GLN A 583 -36.46 14.98 2.94
N GLN A 584 -36.28 13.68 2.65
CA GLN A 584 -35.30 13.20 1.66
C GLN A 584 -35.43 13.91 0.31
N SER A 585 -36.65 14.03 -0.22
CA SER A 585 -36.86 14.69 -1.53
C SER A 585 -36.43 16.15 -1.56
N ALA A 586 -36.57 16.88 -0.45
CA ALA A 586 -36.12 18.28 -0.37
C ALA A 586 -34.60 18.35 -0.21
N VAL A 587 -34.01 17.41 0.53
CA VAL A 587 -32.55 17.29 0.69
C VAL A 587 -31.87 16.90 -0.63
N ASP A 588 -32.42 15.95 -1.39
CA ASP A 588 -31.90 15.54 -2.70
C ASP A 588 -31.86 16.70 -3.71
N GLU A 589 -32.84 17.61 -3.66
CA GLU A 589 -32.86 18.82 -4.49
C GLU A 589 -31.70 19.76 -4.13
N GLN A 590 -31.38 19.90 -2.84
CA GLN A 590 -30.27 20.75 -2.38
C GLN A 590 -28.91 20.12 -2.68
N ILE A 591 -28.76 18.81 -2.49
CA ILE A 591 -27.57 18.05 -2.93
C ILE A 591 -27.33 18.27 -4.43
N SER A 592 -28.40 18.21 -5.23
CA SER A 592 -28.30 18.42 -6.68
C SER A 592 -27.86 19.86 -7.02
N GLN A 593 -28.29 20.86 -6.25
CA GLN A 593 -27.85 22.25 -6.42
C GLN A 593 -26.37 22.42 -6.05
N ILE A 594 -25.93 21.86 -4.93
CA ILE A 594 -24.52 21.88 -4.51
C ILE A 594 -23.62 21.22 -5.57
N LEU A 595 -23.96 20.00 -6.02
CA LEU A 595 -23.19 19.27 -7.04
C LEU A 595 -23.26 19.90 -8.44
N SER A 596 -24.20 20.81 -8.69
CA SER A 596 -24.27 21.54 -9.96
C SER A 596 -23.21 22.63 -10.07
N ASP A 597 -22.66 23.09 -8.94
CA ASP A 597 -21.51 23.99 -8.90
C ASP A 597 -20.24 23.25 -9.32
N GLU A 598 -19.51 23.85 -10.25
CA GLU A 598 -18.36 23.21 -10.88
C GLU A 598 -17.17 23.05 -9.94
N LYS A 599 -16.92 24.02 -9.06
CA LYS A 599 -15.80 23.99 -8.11
C LYS A 599 -16.04 22.95 -7.04
N THR A 600 -17.29 22.83 -6.60
CA THR A 600 -17.73 21.80 -5.66
C THR A 600 -17.50 20.39 -6.25
N ALA A 601 -18.02 20.13 -7.45
CA ALA A 601 -17.83 18.83 -8.09
C ALA A 601 -16.34 18.51 -8.34
N MET A 602 -15.56 19.53 -8.71
CA MET A 602 -14.11 19.42 -8.89
C MET A 602 -13.37 19.06 -7.59
N ALA A 603 -13.70 19.69 -6.46
CA ALA A 603 -13.05 19.38 -5.19
C ALA A 603 -13.32 17.92 -4.77
N ILE A 604 -14.55 17.43 -4.99
CA ILE A 604 -14.91 16.02 -4.74
C ILE A 604 -14.14 15.08 -5.69
N ASP A 605 -14.02 15.44 -6.97
CA ASP A 605 -13.21 14.72 -7.96
C ASP A 605 -11.74 14.62 -7.53
N ILE A 606 -11.14 15.73 -7.09
CA ILE A 606 -9.76 15.79 -6.58
C ILE A 606 -9.60 14.95 -5.31
N ALA A 607 -10.57 15.02 -4.38
CA ALA A 607 -10.58 14.21 -3.17
C ALA A 607 -10.57 12.71 -3.48
N MET A 608 -11.40 12.24 -4.41
CA MET A 608 -11.41 10.82 -4.82
C MET A 608 -10.13 10.39 -5.53
N LYS A 609 -9.52 11.28 -6.33
CA LYS A 609 -8.24 11.01 -7.01
C LYS A 609 -7.07 10.90 -6.04
N LYS A 610 -7.05 11.76 -5.01
CA LYS A 610 -5.99 11.79 -3.99
C LYS A 610 -6.17 10.69 -2.95
N ASN A 611 -7.41 10.46 -2.53
CA ASN A 611 -7.80 9.51 -1.50
C ASN A 611 -8.77 8.45 -2.07
N PRO A 612 -8.29 7.54 -2.95
CA PRO A 612 -9.15 6.55 -3.60
C PRO A 612 -9.77 5.54 -2.61
N GLU A 613 -9.27 5.46 -1.38
CA GLU A 613 -9.81 4.63 -0.30
C GLU A 613 -11.20 5.08 0.15
N LEU A 614 -11.58 6.33 -0.14
CA LEU A 614 -12.95 6.82 0.04
C LEU A 614 -13.98 5.96 -0.69
N LEU A 615 -13.57 5.30 -1.77
CA LEU A 615 -14.43 4.45 -2.60
C LEU A 615 -14.55 3.02 -2.08
N ASP A 616 -13.81 2.67 -1.02
CA ASP A 616 -14.03 1.43 -0.28
C ASP A 616 -15.27 1.54 0.61
N LYS A 617 -15.63 2.77 1.01
CA LYS A 617 -16.79 3.05 1.87
C LYS A 617 -18.08 2.73 1.11
N PRO A 618 -18.86 1.71 1.55
CA PRO A 618 -20.14 1.32 0.98
C PRO A 618 -21.11 2.49 0.71
N GLU A 619 -21.15 3.43 1.64
CA GLU A 619 -22.08 4.56 1.71
C GLU A 619 -21.75 5.58 0.61
N VAL A 620 -20.47 5.90 0.44
CA VAL A 620 -19.97 6.81 -0.61
C VAL A 620 -20.32 6.26 -1.99
N VAL A 621 -20.10 4.97 -2.22
CA VAL A 621 -20.42 4.33 -3.50
C VAL A 621 -21.94 4.32 -3.76
N SER A 622 -22.75 4.07 -2.73
CA SER A 622 -24.21 4.12 -2.82
C SER A 622 -24.70 5.53 -3.18
N PHE A 623 -24.15 6.53 -2.51
CA PHE A 623 -24.43 7.94 -2.76
C PHE A 623 -24.13 8.34 -4.20
N LEU A 624 -22.90 8.07 -4.68
CA LEU A 624 -22.49 8.39 -6.05
C LEU A 624 -23.35 7.67 -7.09
N SER A 625 -23.71 6.41 -6.85
CA SER A 625 -24.65 5.64 -7.68
C SER A 625 -26.04 6.29 -7.74
N GLY A 626 -26.54 6.80 -6.61
CA GLY A 626 -27.80 7.54 -6.54
C GLY A 626 -27.74 8.81 -7.38
N GLN A 627 -26.68 9.61 -7.17
CA GLN A 627 -26.47 10.88 -7.89
C GLN A 627 -26.26 10.69 -9.40
N ALA A 628 -25.61 9.60 -9.82
CA ALA A 628 -25.40 9.26 -11.23
C ALA A 628 -26.69 9.17 -12.04
N ARG A 629 -27.81 8.83 -11.40
CA ARG A 629 -29.13 8.71 -12.04
C ARG A 629 -29.91 10.02 -12.04
N LEU A 630 -29.52 10.97 -11.21
CA LEU A 630 -30.25 12.23 -10.97
C LEU A 630 -29.67 13.38 -11.77
N THR A 631 -28.35 13.48 -11.91
CA THR A 631 -27.68 14.64 -12.53
C THR A 631 -26.53 14.25 -13.46
N ASP A 632 -26.22 15.10 -14.44
CA ASP A 632 -25.06 14.89 -15.33
C ASP A 632 -23.72 14.97 -14.55
N ARG A 633 -23.64 15.86 -13.57
CA ARG A 633 -22.47 15.98 -12.69
C ARG A 633 -22.29 14.75 -11.81
N GLY A 634 -23.37 14.23 -11.22
CA GLY A 634 -23.36 12.97 -10.47
C GLY A 634 -22.91 11.79 -11.33
N ARG A 635 -23.31 11.75 -12.60
CA ARG A 635 -22.85 10.72 -13.55
C ARG A 635 -21.33 10.79 -13.76
N LYS A 636 -20.79 12.00 -13.96
CA LYS A 636 -19.35 12.22 -14.13
C LYS A 636 -18.55 11.82 -12.90
N LEU A 637 -19.03 12.17 -11.69
CA LEU A 637 -18.39 11.74 -10.44
C LEU A 637 -18.40 10.21 -10.26
N ALA A 638 -19.49 9.53 -10.64
CA ALA A 638 -19.55 8.08 -10.60
C ALA A 638 -18.65 7.40 -11.66
N GLU A 639 -18.49 8.02 -12.83
CA GLU A 639 -17.54 7.60 -13.86
C GLU A 639 -16.08 7.76 -13.38
N GLU A 640 -15.77 8.85 -12.68
CA GLU A 640 -14.48 9.03 -12.02
C GLU A 640 -14.25 7.97 -10.93
N ALA A 641 -15.21 7.79 -10.03
CA ALA A 641 -15.09 6.78 -8.96
C ALA A 641 -14.86 5.38 -9.54
N THR A 642 -15.55 5.04 -10.62
CA THR A 642 -15.32 3.78 -11.36
C THR A 642 -13.88 3.70 -11.86
N THR A 643 -13.35 4.80 -12.42
CA THR A 643 -11.97 4.89 -12.90
C THR A 643 -10.97 4.66 -11.77
N GLN A 644 -11.16 5.29 -10.62
CA GLN A 644 -10.26 5.15 -9.46
C GLN A 644 -10.34 3.75 -8.83
N ILE A 645 -11.53 3.14 -8.74
CA ILE A 645 -11.68 1.75 -8.28
C ILE A 645 -10.92 0.80 -9.21
N ILE A 646 -11.11 0.91 -10.54
CA ILE A 646 -10.39 0.06 -11.51
C ILE A 646 -8.88 0.27 -11.38
N ARG A 647 -8.45 1.53 -11.23
CA ARG A 647 -7.04 1.88 -11.08
C ARG A 647 -6.40 1.22 -9.86
N ARG A 648 -7.08 1.19 -8.72
CA ARG A 648 -6.55 0.63 -7.46
C ARG A 648 -6.66 -0.89 -7.39
N THR A 649 -7.75 -1.46 -7.89
CA THR A 649 -8.04 -2.90 -7.71
C THR A 649 -7.55 -3.77 -8.87
N VAL A 650 -7.59 -3.25 -10.09
CA VAL A 650 -7.37 -4.05 -11.30
C VAL A 650 -5.95 -3.85 -11.81
N LEU A 651 -5.56 -2.60 -12.06
CA LEU A 651 -4.29 -2.29 -12.74
C LEU A 651 -3.03 -2.89 -12.08
N PRO A 652 -2.88 -2.96 -10.74
CA PRO A 652 -1.70 -3.56 -10.12
C PRO A 652 -1.51 -5.05 -10.47
N SER A 653 -2.59 -5.78 -10.73
CA SER A 653 -2.50 -7.18 -11.16
C SER A 653 -1.98 -7.34 -12.60
N PHE A 654 -2.01 -6.25 -13.39
CA PHE A 654 -1.58 -6.22 -14.78
C PHE A 654 -0.17 -5.65 -14.98
N SER A 655 0.42 -4.97 -13.98
CA SER A 655 1.79 -4.40 -14.05
C SER A 655 2.88 -5.44 -14.20
N ASP A 656 2.72 -6.60 -13.55
CA ASP A 656 3.67 -7.72 -13.57
C ASP A 656 3.09 -8.96 -14.27
N LEU A 657 2.16 -8.75 -15.20
CA LEU A 657 1.53 -9.86 -15.91
C LEU A 657 2.56 -10.59 -16.77
N ASP A 658 2.75 -11.88 -16.52
CA ASP A 658 3.58 -12.76 -17.34
C ASP A 658 2.74 -13.92 -17.85
N ALA A 659 2.49 -13.94 -19.16
CA ALA A 659 1.69 -14.97 -19.82
C ALA A 659 2.32 -16.36 -19.77
N ASN A 660 3.60 -16.49 -19.42
CA ASN A 660 4.24 -17.78 -19.20
C ASN A 660 4.24 -18.22 -17.73
N ASN A 661 3.76 -17.39 -16.81
CA ASN A 661 3.66 -17.69 -15.39
C ASN A 661 2.19 -17.91 -14.99
N PRO A 662 1.77 -19.16 -14.71
CA PRO A 662 0.39 -19.46 -14.32
C PRO A 662 -0.10 -18.66 -13.11
N ALA A 663 0.75 -18.42 -12.11
CA ALA A 663 0.38 -17.64 -10.92
C ALA A 663 0.17 -16.15 -11.23
N SER A 664 0.83 -15.61 -12.26
CA SER A 664 0.61 -14.24 -12.71
C SER A 664 -0.72 -14.08 -13.45
N LEU A 665 -1.05 -15.03 -14.33
CA LEU A 665 -2.36 -15.10 -14.99
C LEU A 665 -3.51 -15.34 -14.00
N GLU A 666 -3.28 -16.15 -12.97
CA GLU A 666 -4.26 -16.40 -11.92
C GLU A 666 -4.55 -15.15 -11.09
N ARG A 667 -3.52 -14.37 -10.71
CA ARG A 667 -3.69 -13.07 -10.04
C ARG A 667 -4.51 -12.08 -10.86
N ALA A 668 -4.26 -11.97 -12.17
CA ALA A 668 -5.04 -11.11 -13.06
C ALA A 668 -6.48 -11.61 -13.29
N ARG A 669 -6.71 -12.93 -13.22
CA ARG A 669 -8.07 -13.50 -13.26
C ARG A 669 -8.82 -13.26 -11.95
N ALA A 670 -8.12 -13.38 -10.82
CA ALA A 670 -8.68 -13.14 -9.49
C ALA A 670 -9.07 -11.67 -9.33
N SER A 671 -8.24 -10.71 -9.74
CA SER A 671 -8.60 -9.29 -9.68
C SER A 671 -9.81 -8.94 -10.54
N LEU A 672 -9.95 -9.55 -11.73
CA LEU A 672 -11.15 -9.42 -12.56
C LEU A 672 -12.37 -10.10 -11.92
N ASP A 673 -12.21 -11.19 -11.17
CA ASP A 673 -13.32 -11.79 -10.42
C ASP A 673 -13.72 -10.93 -9.20
N ASP A 674 -12.76 -10.29 -8.53
CA ASP A 674 -13.03 -9.34 -7.46
C ASP A 674 -13.83 -8.13 -7.97
N MET A 675 -13.59 -7.69 -9.21
CA MET A 675 -14.44 -6.68 -9.86
C MET A 675 -15.91 -7.10 -9.99
N LYS A 676 -16.23 -8.40 -10.12
CA LYS A 676 -17.63 -8.85 -10.21
C LYS A 676 -18.36 -8.67 -8.89
N ASN A 677 -17.63 -8.81 -7.79
CA ASN A 677 -18.13 -8.62 -6.43
C ASN A 677 -18.03 -7.15 -5.97
N SER A 678 -17.47 -6.28 -6.80
CA SER A 678 -17.37 -4.85 -6.55
C SER A 678 -18.69 -4.13 -6.81
N ARG A 679 -18.87 -2.97 -6.16
CA ARG A 679 -20.04 -2.09 -6.36
C ARG A 679 -19.99 -1.26 -7.67
N LEU A 680 -19.18 -1.67 -8.64
CA LEU A 680 -19.02 -0.98 -9.94
C LEU A 680 -20.30 -1.00 -10.78
N SER A 681 -21.07 -2.09 -10.74
CA SER A 681 -22.34 -2.19 -11.47
C SER A 681 -23.36 -1.16 -10.96
N SER A 682 -23.39 -0.90 -9.65
CA SER A 682 -24.23 0.15 -9.07
C SER A 682 -23.83 1.55 -9.52
N LEU A 683 -22.54 1.90 -9.44
CA LEU A 683 -22.02 3.23 -9.83
C LEU A 683 -22.42 3.60 -11.26
N LEU A 684 -22.29 2.64 -12.18
CA LEU A 684 -22.57 2.85 -13.59
C LEU A 684 -24.05 2.68 -13.95
N GLY A 685 -24.90 2.31 -12.98
CA GLY A 685 -26.31 2.02 -13.21
C GLY A 685 -26.52 0.84 -14.17
N ILE A 686 -25.57 -0.09 -14.23
CA ILE A 686 -25.61 -1.26 -15.12
C ILE A 686 -26.04 -2.49 -14.31
N PRO A 687 -26.93 -3.36 -14.84
CA PRO A 687 -27.27 -4.60 -14.16
C PRO A 687 -26.01 -5.44 -13.87
N GLU A 688 -25.91 -6.00 -12.66
CA GLU A 688 -24.76 -6.81 -12.23
C GLU A 688 -24.47 -7.96 -13.19
N SER A 689 -25.52 -8.64 -13.68
CA SER A 689 -25.39 -9.69 -14.70
C SER A 689 -24.77 -9.20 -16.01
N ASP A 690 -25.04 -7.95 -16.39
CA ASP A 690 -24.51 -7.36 -17.61
C ASP A 690 -23.04 -6.98 -17.42
N MET A 691 -22.68 -6.46 -16.24
CA MET A 691 -21.30 -6.19 -15.82
C MET A 691 -20.47 -7.47 -15.75
N ASN A 692 -21.00 -8.53 -15.13
CA ASN A 692 -20.30 -9.81 -14.99
C ASN A 692 -19.98 -10.43 -16.36
N ARG A 693 -20.89 -10.33 -17.33
CA ARG A 693 -20.63 -10.76 -18.72
C ARG A 693 -19.58 -9.90 -19.41
N ALA A 694 -19.54 -8.60 -19.13
CA ALA A 694 -18.54 -7.69 -19.68
C ALA A 694 -17.14 -8.01 -19.12
N ILE A 695 -17.06 -8.28 -17.81
CA ILE A 695 -15.84 -8.75 -17.15
C ILE A 695 -15.44 -10.12 -17.69
N ASP A 696 -16.38 -11.05 -17.90
CA ASP A 696 -16.09 -12.35 -18.51
C ASP A 696 -15.52 -12.22 -19.92
N ALA A 697 -16.00 -11.26 -20.72
CA ALA A 697 -15.41 -10.97 -22.03
C ALA A 697 -13.95 -10.49 -21.90
N VAL A 698 -13.64 -9.64 -20.91
CA VAL A 698 -12.27 -9.23 -20.60
C VAL A 698 -11.42 -10.43 -20.14
N LYS A 699 -11.94 -11.30 -19.26
CA LYS A 699 -11.25 -12.51 -18.80
C LYS A 699 -10.94 -13.48 -19.95
N GLN A 700 -11.88 -13.66 -20.89
CA GLN A 700 -11.69 -14.50 -22.08
C GLN A 700 -10.67 -13.92 -23.06
N SER A 701 -10.47 -12.60 -23.00
CA SER A 701 -9.49 -11.91 -23.83
C SER A 701 -8.06 -11.97 -23.27
N LEU A 702 -7.88 -12.46 -22.02
CA LEU A 702 -6.57 -12.63 -21.41
C LEU A 702 -5.67 -13.55 -22.24
N PRO A 703 -4.36 -13.29 -22.24
CA PRO A 703 -3.42 -14.12 -22.97
C PRO A 703 -3.28 -15.54 -22.41
N GLU A 704 -2.84 -16.45 -23.26
CA GLU A 704 -2.42 -17.81 -22.93
C GLU A 704 -0.93 -18.02 -23.25
N PRO A 705 -0.24 -18.96 -22.56
CA PRO A 705 1.16 -19.27 -22.84
C PRO A 705 1.36 -19.64 -24.31
N GLY A 706 2.23 -18.89 -25.01
CA GLY A 706 2.58 -19.13 -26.41
C GLY A 706 1.63 -18.49 -27.45
N ASP A 707 0.71 -17.61 -27.05
CA ASP A 707 -0.11 -16.83 -27.98
C ASP A 707 0.73 -16.04 -28.99
N THR A 708 0.30 -16.07 -30.27
CA THR A 708 0.85 -15.25 -31.35
C THR A 708 0.20 -13.85 -31.41
N VAL A 709 0.85 -12.91 -32.10
CA VAL A 709 0.30 -11.55 -32.33
C VAL A 709 -1.07 -11.62 -33.03
N GLU A 710 -1.26 -12.55 -33.97
CA GLU A 710 -2.53 -12.78 -34.65
C GLU A 710 -3.62 -13.32 -33.71
N GLN A 711 -3.26 -14.20 -32.77
CA GLN A 711 -4.19 -14.71 -31.76
C GLN A 711 -4.57 -13.62 -30.74
N ALA A 712 -3.60 -12.83 -30.29
CA ALA A 712 -3.82 -11.63 -29.48
C ALA A 712 -4.79 -10.65 -30.18
N ARG A 713 -4.57 -10.38 -31.48
CA ARG A 713 -5.48 -9.56 -32.30
C ARG A 713 -6.88 -10.15 -32.39
N ALA A 714 -6.99 -11.46 -32.58
CA ALA A 714 -8.29 -12.14 -32.67
C ALA A 714 -9.06 -12.08 -31.34
N LYS A 715 -8.39 -12.30 -30.21
CA LYS A 715 -8.96 -12.15 -28.86
C LYS A 715 -9.44 -10.72 -28.60
N MET A 716 -8.69 -9.72 -29.05
CA MET A 716 -9.06 -8.31 -28.97
C MET A 716 -10.26 -7.92 -29.85
N ALA A 717 -10.33 -8.44 -31.07
CA ALA A 717 -11.51 -8.27 -31.93
C ALA A 717 -12.74 -8.96 -31.35
N GLN A 718 -12.55 -10.12 -30.71
CA GLN A 718 -13.61 -10.84 -30.02
C GLN A 718 -14.11 -10.05 -28.80
N LEU A 719 -13.20 -9.49 -27.98
CA LEU A 719 -13.54 -8.60 -26.87
C LEU A 719 -14.40 -7.41 -27.33
N ASP A 720 -13.98 -6.71 -28.38
CA ASP A 720 -14.76 -5.57 -28.91
C ASP A 720 -16.14 -6.00 -29.39
N SER A 721 -16.22 -7.12 -30.10
CA SER A 721 -17.48 -7.70 -30.57
C SER A 721 -18.40 -8.06 -29.40
N ASP A 722 -17.87 -8.72 -28.36
CA ASP A 722 -18.64 -9.17 -27.21
C ASP A 722 -19.15 -7.97 -26.40
N LEU A 723 -18.29 -7.00 -26.11
CA LEU A 723 -18.69 -5.78 -25.41
C LEU A 723 -19.70 -4.95 -26.21
N ASN A 724 -19.52 -4.78 -27.53
CA ASN A 724 -20.51 -4.10 -28.39
C ASN A 724 -21.84 -4.87 -28.51
N GLY A 725 -21.80 -6.19 -28.36
CA GLY A 725 -22.95 -7.08 -28.39
C GLY A 725 -23.80 -7.03 -27.12
N LEU A 726 -23.21 -6.64 -25.98
CA LEU A 726 -23.91 -6.49 -24.71
C LEU A 726 -24.90 -5.31 -24.76
N ARG A 727 -26.19 -5.65 -24.77
CA ARG A 727 -27.27 -4.70 -24.51
C ARG A 727 -27.75 -4.87 -23.09
N SER A 728 -27.94 -3.76 -22.39
CA SER A 728 -28.54 -3.79 -21.07
C SER A 728 -29.96 -4.36 -21.13
N SER A 729 -30.50 -4.78 -19.99
CA SER A 729 -31.92 -5.14 -19.85
C SER A 729 -32.89 -4.03 -20.29
N SER A 730 -32.44 -2.76 -20.30
CA SER A 730 -33.15 -1.59 -20.84
C SER A 730 -32.91 -1.31 -22.33
N GLY A 731 -32.11 -2.12 -23.02
CA GLY A 731 -31.81 -2.02 -24.45
C GLY A 731 -30.70 -1.02 -24.82
N ILE A 732 -30.05 -0.42 -23.83
CA ILE A 732 -28.95 0.55 -24.00
C ILE A 732 -27.64 -0.22 -24.21
N ARG A 733 -26.77 0.27 -25.10
CA ARG A 733 -25.43 -0.32 -25.33
C ARG A 733 -24.44 0.20 -24.29
N SER A 734 -24.59 -0.21 -23.03
CA SER A 734 -23.79 0.30 -21.91
C SER A 734 -22.28 0.07 -22.06
N PHE A 735 -21.88 -0.93 -22.85
CA PHE A 735 -20.48 -1.28 -23.11
C PHE A 735 -20.05 -1.09 -24.57
N ALA A 736 -20.73 -0.23 -25.34
CA ALA A 736 -20.27 0.11 -26.68
C ALA A 736 -18.88 0.74 -26.65
N ASN A 737 -18.14 0.64 -27.75
CA ASN A 737 -16.84 1.31 -27.91
C ASN A 737 -16.90 2.85 -27.88
N THR A 738 -18.09 3.45 -27.71
CA THR A 738 -18.31 4.89 -27.55
C THR A 738 -18.73 5.28 -26.13
N THR A 739 -18.97 4.31 -25.24
CA THR A 739 -19.35 4.57 -23.85
C THR A 739 -18.14 4.41 -22.93
N VAL A 740 -18.10 5.19 -21.85
CA VAL A 740 -17.01 5.16 -20.87
C VAL A 740 -16.80 3.72 -20.37
N PRO A 741 -17.81 3.00 -19.84
CA PRO A 741 -17.59 1.63 -19.33
C PRO A 741 -17.09 0.65 -20.39
N GLY A 742 -17.57 0.79 -21.62
CA GLY A 742 -17.14 -0.06 -22.74
C GLY A 742 -15.68 0.16 -23.09
N GLN A 743 -15.19 1.40 -23.03
CA GLN A 743 -13.80 1.70 -23.31
C GLN A 743 -12.86 1.38 -22.14
N LEU A 744 -13.28 1.61 -20.89
CA LEU A 744 -12.51 1.22 -19.70
C LEU A 744 -12.18 -0.28 -19.75
N LEU A 745 -13.18 -1.13 -19.98
CA LEU A 745 -12.99 -2.58 -20.07
C LEU A 745 -12.13 -3.01 -21.27
N ARG A 746 -12.25 -2.30 -22.39
CA ARG A 746 -11.38 -2.50 -23.56
C ARG A 746 -9.93 -2.16 -23.22
N MET A 747 -9.68 -1.06 -22.50
CA MET A 747 -8.33 -0.70 -22.05
C MET A 747 -7.73 -1.75 -21.12
N VAL A 748 -8.52 -2.34 -20.21
CA VAL A 748 -8.07 -3.49 -19.39
C VAL A 748 -7.73 -4.71 -20.25
N GLY A 749 -8.52 -5.00 -21.29
CA GLY A 749 -8.20 -6.07 -22.25
C GLY A 749 -6.90 -5.82 -23.05
N VAL A 750 -6.65 -4.58 -23.44
CA VAL A 750 -5.39 -4.22 -24.12
C VAL A 750 -4.20 -4.27 -23.14
N ALA A 751 -4.37 -3.82 -21.89
CA ALA A 751 -3.39 -3.97 -20.79
C ALA A 751 -2.90 -5.42 -20.67
N ALA A 752 -3.83 -6.37 -20.63
CA ALA A 752 -3.52 -7.79 -20.58
C ALA A 752 -2.70 -8.30 -21.77
N THR A 753 -2.94 -7.75 -22.96
CA THR A 753 -2.33 -8.21 -24.20
C THR A 753 -0.94 -7.61 -24.42
N GLY A 754 -0.72 -6.35 -24.01
CA GLY A 754 0.57 -5.67 -24.11
C GLY A 754 1.71 -6.39 -23.37
N ALA A 755 1.40 -7.00 -22.23
CA ALA A 755 2.36 -7.75 -21.42
C ALA A 755 2.96 -8.98 -22.15
N THR A 756 2.18 -9.63 -23.03
CA THR A 756 2.64 -10.79 -23.80
C THR A 756 3.61 -10.45 -24.92
N LEU A 757 3.37 -9.31 -25.56
CA LEU A 757 4.21 -8.82 -26.64
C LEU A 757 5.58 -8.40 -26.08
N ALA A 758 5.62 -7.86 -24.86
CA ALA A 758 6.85 -7.49 -24.16
C ALA A 758 7.74 -8.69 -23.76
N ASN A 759 7.15 -9.81 -23.31
CA ASN A 759 7.94 -11.00 -22.89
C ASN A 759 8.51 -11.80 -24.08
N SER A 760 8.00 -11.60 -25.29
CA SER A 760 8.61 -12.13 -26.52
C SER A 760 9.87 -11.35 -26.96
N ALA A 761 10.17 -10.22 -26.32
CA ALA A 761 11.16 -9.23 -26.74
C ALA A 761 12.39 -9.13 -25.82
N THR A 762 12.91 -10.26 -25.30
CA THR A 762 14.24 -10.29 -24.64
C THR A 762 15.41 -10.05 -25.62
N ASN A 763 15.13 -9.88 -26.91
CA ASN A 763 16.06 -9.34 -27.89
C ASN A 763 15.36 -8.23 -28.67
N LEU A 764 16.03 -7.08 -28.81
CA LEU A 764 15.69 -5.92 -29.67
C LEU A 764 15.14 -4.70 -28.93
N GLN A 765 16.05 -3.84 -28.47
CA GLN A 765 15.77 -2.49 -27.97
C GLN A 765 15.29 -1.49 -29.04
N ASN A 766 15.07 -1.86 -30.32
CA ASN A 766 14.76 -0.91 -31.40
C ASN A 766 13.94 -1.51 -32.58
N ASP A 767 13.03 -2.47 -32.36
CA ASP A 767 12.27 -3.09 -33.48
C ASP A 767 10.91 -2.40 -33.78
N PRO A 768 10.69 -1.84 -34.98
CA PRO A 768 9.38 -1.32 -35.41
C PRO A 768 8.25 -2.37 -35.47
N THR A 769 8.55 -3.67 -35.35
CA THR A 769 7.53 -4.73 -35.31
C THR A 769 6.70 -4.75 -34.03
N LEU A 770 7.26 -4.39 -32.86
CA LEU A 770 6.51 -4.29 -31.60
C LEU A 770 5.46 -3.16 -31.65
N LYS A 771 5.87 -1.99 -32.17
CA LYS A 771 5.00 -0.82 -32.40
C LYS A 771 3.87 -1.14 -33.38
N ASN A 772 4.20 -1.82 -34.49
CA ASN A 772 3.21 -2.25 -35.47
C ASN A 772 2.29 -3.36 -34.93
N GLY A 773 2.80 -4.30 -34.15
CA GLY A 773 2.03 -5.37 -33.50
C GLY A 773 1.04 -4.82 -32.47
N LEU A 774 1.48 -3.90 -31.62
CA LEU A 774 0.65 -3.24 -30.62
C LEU A 774 -0.40 -2.32 -31.26
N LYS A 775 -0.04 -1.55 -32.29
CA LYS A 775 -1.00 -0.78 -33.10
C LYS A 775 -2.10 -1.66 -33.68
N VAL A 776 -1.72 -2.82 -34.24
CA VAL A 776 -2.64 -3.79 -34.85
C VAL A 776 -3.60 -4.40 -33.82
N VAL A 777 -3.12 -4.64 -32.58
CA VAL A 777 -3.93 -5.15 -31.47
C VAL A 777 -4.88 -4.07 -30.94
N ILE A 778 -4.44 -2.82 -30.78
CA ILE A 778 -5.27 -1.67 -30.37
C ILE A 778 -6.37 -1.38 -31.39
N ASP A 779 -6.03 -1.36 -32.69
CA ASP A 779 -6.99 -1.12 -33.77
C ASP A 779 -8.08 -2.20 -33.84
N ALA A 780 -7.78 -3.42 -33.39
CA ALA A 780 -8.74 -4.52 -33.35
C ALA A 780 -9.80 -4.38 -32.26
N VAL A 781 -9.56 -3.56 -31.22
CA VAL A 781 -10.49 -3.35 -30.10
C VAL A 781 -11.51 -2.23 -30.38
N GLY A 782 -11.55 -1.69 -31.60
CA GLY A 782 -12.54 -0.69 -32.00
C GLY A 782 -12.32 0.71 -31.40
N LEU A 783 -11.13 0.99 -30.86
CA LEU A 783 -10.71 2.30 -30.30
C LEU A 783 -10.30 3.33 -31.39
N GLY A 784 -10.57 3.02 -32.66
CA GLY A 784 -9.91 3.56 -33.86
C GLY A 784 -10.08 5.03 -34.24
N GLN A 785 -10.60 5.90 -33.35
CA GLN A 785 -10.47 7.35 -33.53
C GLN A 785 -9.28 7.96 -32.78
N ARG A 786 -8.62 7.20 -31.88
CA ARG A 786 -7.66 7.77 -30.90
C ARG A 786 -6.37 6.94 -30.71
N THR A 787 -6.06 6.03 -31.63
CA THR A 787 -4.89 5.12 -31.59
C THR A 787 -3.52 5.85 -31.59
N VAL A 788 -3.44 7.10 -32.03
CA VAL A 788 -2.17 7.85 -32.16
C VAL A 788 -1.67 8.35 -30.80
N GLU A 789 -2.57 8.67 -29.87
CA GLU A 789 -2.25 9.28 -28.56
C GLU A 789 -1.65 8.26 -27.58
N ILE A 790 -2.20 7.03 -27.52
CA ILE A 790 -1.71 5.94 -26.64
C ILE A 790 -0.31 5.46 -27.06
N LEU A 791 -0.05 5.37 -28.36
CA LEU A 791 1.27 4.99 -28.88
C LEU A 791 2.29 6.13 -28.77
N GLY A 792 1.84 7.39 -28.88
CA GLY A 792 2.66 8.57 -28.64
C GLY A 792 3.10 8.68 -27.18
N GLY A 793 2.21 8.46 -26.20
CA GLY A 793 2.54 8.52 -24.77
C GLY A 793 3.63 7.54 -24.32
N MET A 794 3.73 6.35 -24.93
CA MET A 794 4.78 5.38 -24.58
C MET A 794 6.20 5.80 -24.96
N GLU A 795 6.37 6.59 -26.03
CA GLU A 795 7.69 7.10 -26.45
C GLU A 795 8.15 8.27 -25.57
N ARG A 796 7.26 8.81 -24.73
CA ARG A 796 7.39 10.08 -24.01
C ARG A 796 7.53 9.93 -22.49
N ILE A 797 7.32 8.73 -21.95
CA ILE A 797 7.49 8.45 -20.51
C ILE A 797 8.97 8.26 -20.19
N ASP A 798 9.54 9.24 -19.49
CA ASP A 798 10.86 9.17 -18.87
C ASP A 798 10.86 8.09 -17.77
N ALA A 799 11.97 7.35 -17.67
CA ALA A 799 12.19 6.32 -16.65
C ALA A 799 12.26 6.91 -15.23
N ASP A 800 12.54 8.22 -15.10
CA ASP A 800 12.68 8.90 -13.81
C ASP A 800 11.46 9.76 -13.41
N SER A 801 10.38 9.77 -14.21
CA SER A 801 9.17 10.54 -13.91
C SER A 801 8.45 10.05 -12.65
N ALA A 802 7.68 10.94 -11.99
CA ALA A 802 6.91 10.57 -10.79
C ALA A 802 5.88 9.46 -11.08
N ALA A 803 5.35 9.38 -12.31
CA ALA A 803 4.55 8.28 -12.82
C ALA A 803 5.29 6.92 -12.82
N VAL A 804 6.62 6.87 -12.97
CA VAL A 804 7.40 5.63 -12.84
C VAL A 804 7.73 5.32 -11.37
N ARG A 805 7.93 6.33 -10.53
CA ARG A 805 8.24 6.17 -9.10
C ARG A 805 7.06 5.65 -8.27
N HIS A 806 5.83 6.02 -8.61
CA HIS A 806 4.61 5.58 -7.90
C HIS A 806 4.15 4.15 -8.27
N PHE A 807 4.66 3.56 -9.35
CA PHE A 807 4.22 2.26 -9.87
C PHE A 807 5.24 1.12 -9.72
N GLY A 808 6.32 1.31 -8.95
CA GLY A 808 7.29 0.26 -8.66
C GLY A 808 8.26 -0.02 -9.83
N SER A 809 9.50 0.44 -9.66
CA SER A 809 10.64 0.39 -10.60
C SER A 809 10.68 -0.74 -11.67
N SER A 810 10.65 -0.37 -12.95
CA SER A 810 11.60 -0.81 -14.00
C SER A 810 11.36 -0.08 -15.33
N SER A 811 12.40 0.11 -16.14
CA SER A 811 12.36 0.70 -17.50
C SER A 811 11.66 -0.16 -18.57
N ARG A 812 10.79 -1.09 -18.16
CA ARG A 812 10.18 -2.10 -19.02
C ARG A 812 9.06 -1.51 -19.90
N PRO A 813 8.99 -1.86 -21.19
CA PRO A 813 7.94 -1.40 -22.11
C PRO A 813 6.50 -1.65 -21.63
N ALA A 814 6.25 -2.73 -20.88
CA ALA A 814 4.94 -3.05 -20.32
C ALA A 814 4.46 -2.04 -19.27
N VAL A 815 5.38 -1.48 -18.46
CA VAL A 815 5.07 -0.46 -17.44
C VAL A 815 4.84 0.90 -18.11
N LYS A 816 5.62 1.25 -19.14
CA LYS A 816 5.36 2.45 -19.98
C LYS A 816 4.00 2.38 -20.68
N PHE A 817 3.59 1.19 -21.12
CA PHE A 817 2.28 0.96 -21.69
C PHE A 817 1.13 1.20 -20.69
N LEU A 818 1.31 0.77 -19.43
CA LEU A 818 0.32 1.00 -18.37
C LEU A 818 0.27 2.47 -17.90
N GLY A 819 1.42 3.15 -17.86
CA GLY A 819 1.48 4.60 -17.66
C GLY A 819 0.72 5.36 -18.75
N ALA A 820 0.94 5.01 -20.03
CA ALA A 820 0.19 5.59 -21.16
C ALA A 820 -1.32 5.25 -21.13
N LEU A 821 -1.69 4.07 -20.62
CA LEU A 821 -3.09 3.73 -20.41
C LEU A 821 -3.70 4.59 -19.30
N SER A 822 -3.02 4.82 -18.17
CA SER A 822 -3.49 5.72 -17.10
C SER A 822 -3.71 7.16 -17.58
N GLY A 823 -2.80 7.69 -18.40
CA GLY A 823 -2.99 8.99 -19.07
C GLY A 823 -4.17 9.00 -20.06
N GLY A 824 -4.50 7.87 -20.67
CA GLY A 824 -5.69 7.70 -21.51
C GLY A 824 -7.02 7.76 -20.74
N PHE A 825 -7.04 7.36 -19.47
CA PHE A 825 -8.23 7.48 -18.60
C PHE A 825 -8.51 8.96 -18.26
N ASP A 826 -7.48 9.73 -17.90
CA ASP A 826 -7.62 11.15 -17.54
C ASP A 826 -7.92 12.03 -18.77
N ALA A 827 -7.34 11.71 -19.93
CA ALA A 827 -7.65 12.36 -21.21
C ALA A 827 -9.09 12.15 -21.70
N TRP A 828 -9.73 11.06 -21.30
CA TRP A 828 -11.11 10.78 -21.65
C TRP A 828 -12.09 11.74 -20.95
N ASN A 829 -11.89 12.01 -19.65
CA ASN A 829 -12.73 12.91 -18.86
C ASN A 829 -12.57 14.36 -19.29
N ALA A 830 -11.36 14.77 -19.72
CA ALA A 830 -11.10 16.12 -20.25
C ALA A 830 -11.89 16.43 -21.54
N VAL A 831 -12.15 15.44 -22.40
CA VAL A 831 -12.83 15.62 -23.69
C VAL A 831 -14.36 15.72 -23.59
N ASP A 832 -14.99 15.25 -22.51
CA ASP A 832 -16.44 15.40 -22.34
C ASP A 832 -16.83 16.85 -21.96
N TYR A 833 -15.92 17.59 -21.32
CA TYR A 833 -16.04 19.04 -21.12
C TYR A 833 -16.14 19.80 -22.45
N PHE A 834 -15.39 19.38 -23.47
CA PHE A 834 -15.38 19.96 -24.82
C PHE A 834 -16.74 19.83 -25.56
N ARG A 835 -17.52 18.78 -25.27
CA ARG A 835 -18.80 18.53 -25.97
C ARG A 835 -20.00 19.27 -25.38
N SER A 836 -19.83 19.92 -24.23
CA SER A 836 -20.92 20.50 -23.43
C SER A 836 -21.41 21.89 -23.92
N GLY A 837 -20.78 22.47 -24.94
CA GLY A 837 -21.35 23.59 -25.71
C GLY A 837 -21.33 24.96 -25.04
N ASP A 838 -20.28 25.29 -24.27
CA ASP A 838 -20.06 26.62 -23.71
C ASP A 838 -19.32 27.52 -24.74
N PRO A 839 -19.89 28.66 -25.18
CA PRO A 839 -19.28 29.55 -26.17
C PRO A 839 -17.96 30.19 -25.72
N LEU A 840 -17.73 30.36 -24.41
CA LEU A 840 -16.49 30.94 -23.88
C LEU A 840 -15.35 29.91 -23.85
N MET A 841 -15.70 28.63 -23.73
CA MET A 841 -14.76 27.51 -23.90
C MET A 841 -14.26 27.37 -25.33
N GLY A 842 -14.92 28.01 -26.30
CA GLY A 842 -14.55 28.01 -27.71
C GLY A 842 -13.22 28.72 -28.03
N SER A 843 -12.76 29.67 -27.20
CA SER A 843 -11.55 30.47 -27.49
C SER A 843 -10.26 29.84 -26.97
N LEU A 844 -10.28 29.25 -25.76
CA LEU A 844 -9.14 28.46 -25.23
C LEU A 844 -9.06 27.05 -25.83
N SER A 845 -10.19 26.51 -26.32
CA SER A 845 -10.20 25.22 -27.02
C SER A 845 -9.57 25.24 -28.41
N ALA A 846 -9.24 26.41 -28.98
CA ALA A 846 -8.43 26.47 -30.21
C ALA A 846 -6.99 26.01 -29.96
N VAL A 847 -6.43 26.30 -28.78
CA VAL A 847 -5.12 25.79 -28.33
C VAL A 847 -5.20 24.31 -27.94
N ALA A 848 -6.33 23.86 -27.37
CA ALA A 848 -6.60 22.44 -27.13
C ALA A 848 -6.95 21.63 -28.40
N ALA A 849 -7.37 22.28 -29.49
CA ALA A 849 -7.68 21.63 -30.76
C ALA A 849 -6.42 21.24 -31.56
N GLY A 850 -5.25 21.79 -31.21
CA GLY A 850 -3.93 21.37 -31.70
C GLY A 850 -3.08 20.60 -30.68
N GLY A 851 -3.54 20.43 -29.43
CA GLY A 851 -2.72 19.92 -28.33
C GLY A 851 -3.44 18.89 -27.46
N THR A 852 -3.36 17.61 -27.85
CA THR A 852 -3.86 16.41 -27.15
C THR A 852 -3.11 16.08 -25.84
N VAL A 853 -2.43 17.07 -25.25
CA VAL A 853 -1.19 16.83 -24.53
C VAL A 853 -1.36 16.88 -23.01
N MET A 854 -2.10 17.86 -22.48
CA MET A 854 -2.13 18.07 -21.04
C MET A 854 -2.86 16.96 -20.28
N ALA A 855 -3.79 16.25 -20.91
CA ALA A 855 -4.55 15.21 -20.24
C ALA A 855 -3.94 13.80 -20.36
N ALA A 856 -2.93 13.62 -21.23
CA ALA A 856 -2.33 12.31 -21.53
C ALA A 856 -1.30 11.82 -20.51
N LEU A 857 -1.08 12.55 -19.40
CA LEU A 857 0.08 12.35 -18.53
C LEU A 857 -0.23 11.85 -17.10
N GLY A 858 -1.49 11.64 -16.72
CA GLY A 858 -1.87 10.91 -15.50
C GLY A 858 -1.65 11.64 -14.17
N THR A 859 -2.14 11.09 -13.06
CA THR A 859 -1.96 11.66 -11.69
C THR A 859 -0.52 11.60 -11.15
N GLY A 860 0.46 11.20 -11.97
CA GLY A 860 1.89 11.30 -11.69
C GLY A 860 2.56 12.46 -12.43
N THR A 861 1.76 13.38 -13.00
CA THR A 861 2.26 14.61 -13.61
C THR A 861 2.88 15.51 -12.57
N MET A 862 3.74 16.37 -13.08
CA MET A 862 4.24 17.52 -12.35
C MET A 862 3.16 18.48 -11.82
N PHE A 863 1.88 18.39 -12.24
CA PHE A 863 0.79 19.27 -11.81
C PHE A 863 -0.11 18.71 -10.69
N GLY A 864 0.08 17.45 -10.29
CA GLY A 864 -0.80 16.77 -9.33
C GLY A 864 -2.24 16.57 -9.84
N PRO A 865 -3.09 15.83 -9.10
CA PRO A 865 -4.51 15.67 -9.43
C PRO A 865 -5.30 16.99 -9.49
N ALA A 866 -4.97 18.01 -8.69
CA ALA A 866 -5.70 19.29 -8.72
C ALA A 866 -5.38 20.15 -9.95
N GLY A 867 -4.10 20.23 -10.35
CA GLY A 867 -3.68 21.06 -11.47
C GLY A 867 -4.30 20.62 -12.80
N LEU A 868 -4.41 19.31 -13.03
CA LEU A 868 -5.04 18.75 -14.24
C LEU A 868 -6.54 19.06 -14.32
N VAL A 869 -7.25 18.98 -13.19
CA VAL A 869 -8.71 19.21 -13.15
C VAL A 869 -9.03 20.68 -13.36
N ILE A 870 -8.24 21.60 -12.80
CA ILE A 870 -8.47 23.04 -12.92
C ILE A 870 -8.14 23.55 -14.34
N VAL A 871 -7.09 23.03 -14.96
CA VAL A 871 -6.76 23.34 -16.36
C VAL A 871 -7.83 22.78 -17.31
N GLY A 872 -8.41 21.61 -17.00
CA GLY A 872 -9.48 21.00 -17.81
C GLY A 872 -10.87 21.62 -17.66
N ALA A 873 -11.19 22.20 -16.50
CA ALA A 873 -12.54 22.67 -16.17
C ALA A 873 -12.78 24.17 -16.43
N ALA A 874 -11.76 24.98 -16.71
CA ALA A 874 -11.91 26.38 -17.15
C ALA A 874 -12.91 27.23 -16.34
N VAL A 875 -12.98 27.02 -15.04
CA VAL A 875 -13.91 27.71 -14.14
C VAL A 875 -13.53 29.19 -13.93
N ILE A 876 -12.52 29.68 -14.65
CA ILE A 876 -11.87 30.96 -14.39
C ILE A 876 -11.75 31.77 -15.67
N GLY A 877 -12.74 31.61 -16.56
CA GLY A 877 -12.97 32.58 -17.63
C GLY A 877 -13.13 34.02 -17.10
N GLN A 878 -13.47 34.21 -15.81
CA GLN A 878 -13.51 35.55 -15.22
C GLN A 878 -12.13 36.11 -14.79
N MET A 879 -11.18 35.36 -14.23
CA MET A 879 -9.92 35.99 -13.77
C MET A 879 -8.97 36.37 -14.91
N ILE A 880 -9.01 35.67 -16.05
CA ILE A 880 -8.19 36.02 -17.22
C ILE A 880 -8.82 37.20 -17.99
N VAL A 881 -10.16 37.30 -18.00
CA VAL A 881 -10.89 38.33 -18.79
C VAL A 881 -11.20 39.60 -18.00
N THR A 882 -11.33 39.56 -16.66
CA THR A 882 -11.78 40.75 -15.90
C THR A 882 -10.70 41.80 -15.63
N ASP A 883 -9.45 41.57 -16.04
CA ASP A 883 -8.43 42.60 -16.00
C ASP A 883 -7.49 42.47 -17.21
N THR A 884 -7.93 42.92 -18.40
CA THR A 884 -7.09 43.12 -19.61
C THR A 884 -5.88 44.04 -19.37
N ARG A 885 -5.69 44.55 -18.15
CA ARG A 885 -4.50 45.29 -17.68
C ARG A 885 -3.48 44.41 -16.96
N ALA A 886 -3.82 43.16 -16.61
CA ALA A 886 -2.98 42.25 -15.84
C ALA A 886 -2.06 41.38 -16.72
N SER A 887 -2.31 41.23 -18.01
CA SER A 887 -1.47 40.41 -18.88
C SER A 887 -0.05 40.98 -19.06
N ASN A 888 0.10 42.32 -19.10
CA ASN A 888 1.41 42.98 -19.03
C ASN A 888 2.22 42.64 -17.76
N VAL A 889 1.59 42.08 -16.71
CA VAL A 889 2.30 41.62 -15.49
C VAL A 889 3.14 40.38 -15.77
N TYR A 890 2.83 39.63 -16.83
CA TYR A 890 3.57 38.45 -17.25
C TYR A 890 4.61 38.74 -18.35
N MET A 891 4.97 40.00 -18.59
CA MET A 891 6.18 40.36 -19.36
C MET A 891 7.43 40.18 -18.48
N THR A 892 7.75 38.94 -18.12
CA THR A 892 8.83 38.61 -17.19
C THR A 892 9.90 37.75 -17.88
N GLU A 893 11.08 37.71 -17.26
CA GLU A 893 12.13 36.76 -17.67
C GLU A 893 11.62 35.32 -17.60
N THR A 894 10.77 35.01 -16.61
CA THR A 894 10.11 33.70 -16.47
C THR A 894 9.29 33.34 -17.72
N SER A 895 8.51 34.26 -18.27
CA SER A 895 7.73 34.01 -19.49
C SER A 895 8.63 33.84 -20.72
N LYS A 896 9.74 34.58 -20.79
CA LYS A 896 10.77 34.41 -21.83
C LYS A 896 11.37 33.01 -21.77
N ASN A 897 11.88 32.63 -20.60
CA ASN A 897 12.46 31.31 -20.35
C ASN A 897 11.45 30.19 -20.66
N PHE A 898 10.18 30.39 -20.29
CA PHE A 898 9.12 29.44 -20.61
C PHE A 898 8.98 29.31 -22.14
N LEU A 899 8.83 30.40 -22.88
CA LEU A 899 8.66 30.37 -24.34
C LEU A 899 9.89 29.83 -25.09
N GLU A 900 11.11 30.04 -24.59
CA GLU A 900 12.36 29.47 -25.16
C GLU A 900 12.32 27.94 -25.27
N HIS A 901 11.55 27.25 -24.41
CA HIS A 901 11.38 25.80 -24.50
C HIS A 901 10.75 25.34 -25.82
N ALA A 902 10.05 26.21 -26.54
CA ALA A 902 9.58 25.92 -27.90
C ALA A 902 10.72 25.74 -28.92
N GLY A 903 11.97 26.05 -28.54
CA GLY A 903 13.15 26.05 -29.42
C GLY A 903 13.38 27.40 -30.09
N LEU A 904 12.78 28.48 -29.55
CA LEU A 904 12.98 29.84 -30.03
C LEU A 904 14.31 30.40 -29.53
N ASP A 905 15.01 31.16 -30.37
CA ASP A 905 16.22 31.89 -29.96
C ASP A 905 15.85 32.97 -28.92
N GLU A 906 16.77 33.28 -28.00
CA GLU A 906 16.53 34.20 -26.86
C GLU A 906 15.99 35.57 -27.28
N ASP A 907 16.49 36.13 -28.38
CA ASP A 907 16.07 37.43 -28.91
C ASP A 907 14.68 37.37 -29.57
N VAL A 908 14.30 36.23 -30.12
CA VAL A 908 12.98 35.96 -30.72
C VAL A 908 11.94 35.73 -29.63
N ALA A 909 12.26 34.90 -28.63
CA ALA A 909 11.43 34.71 -27.44
C ALA A 909 11.24 36.03 -26.69
N GLY A 910 12.32 36.81 -26.52
CA GLY A 910 12.27 38.14 -25.92
C GLY A 910 11.37 39.11 -26.67
N ALA A 911 11.40 39.11 -28.00
CA ALA A 911 10.50 39.94 -28.80
C ALA A 911 9.03 39.50 -28.66
N LEU A 912 8.74 38.20 -28.65
CA LEU A 912 7.39 37.63 -28.64
C LEU A 912 6.70 37.57 -27.27
N VAL A 913 7.46 37.72 -26.17
CA VAL A 913 6.93 37.86 -24.80
C VAL A 913 6.49 39.28 -24.48
N ASP A 914 6.95 40.27 -25.23
CA ASP A 914 6.43 41.64 -25.17
C ASP A 914 4.95 41.63 -25.59
N GLN A 915 4.09 42.13 -24.71
CA GLN A 915 2.64 42.23 -24.88
C GLN A 915 2.19 43.70 -24.95
N SER A 916 2.94 44.58 -25.63
CA SER A 916 2.55 45.98 -25.83
C SER A 916 1.09 46.12 -26.32
N GLY A 917 0.38 47.20 -25.94
CA GLY A 917 -1.07 47.35 -26.22
C GLY A 917 -1.94 46.93 -25.03
N ASP A 918 -3.07 46.25 -25.28
CA ASP A 918 -3.98 45.72 -24.24
C ASP A 918 -3.53 44.35 -23.68
N GLY A 919 -2.26 43.97 -23.91
CA GLY A 919 -1.62 42.85 -23.22
C GLY A 919 -1.89 41.47 -23.79
N PHE A 920 -2.26 41.34 -25.07
CA PHE A 920 -2.47 40.03 -25.69
C PHE A 920 -1.17 39.46 -26.24
N SER A 921 -0.90 38.15 -26.04
CA SER A 921 0.27 37.52 -26.64
C SER A 921 0.11 37.42 -28.17
N PRO A 922 1.15 37.74 -28.96
CA PRO A 922 1.15 37.58 -30.42
C PRO A 922 1.31 36.12 -30.85
N VAL A 923 1.74 35.23 -29.94
CA VAL A 923 2.08 33.83 -30.26
C VAL A 923 0.86 33.03 -30.72
N PRO A 924 -0.32 33.08 -30.05
CA PRO A 924 -1.49 32.34 -30.50
C PRO A 924 -2.00 32.77 -31.89
N ILE A 925 -1.94 34.05 -32.24
CA ILE A 925 -2.36 34.51 -33.58
C ILE A 925 -1.36 34.13 -34.67
N LEU A 926 -0.05 34.08 -34.36
CA LEU A 926 0.98 33.54 -35.26
C LEU A 926 0.80 32.05 -35.50
N ALA A 927 0.54 31.28 -34.45
CA ALA A 927 0.23 29.85 -34.53
C ALA A 927 -1.03 29.63 -35.39
N ARG A 928 -2.09 30.40 -35.14
CA ARG A 928 -3.33 30.36 -35.94
C ARG A 928 -3.09 30.71 -37.40
N TYR A 929 -2.29 31.73 -37.67
CA TYR A 929 -1.89 32.08 -39.03
C TYR A 929 -1.18 30.90 -39.70
N ALA A 930 -0.19 30.27 -39.04
CA ALA A 930 0.50 29.11 -39.57
C ALA A 930 -0.45 27.93 -39.87
N GLU A 931 -1.38 27.61 -38.97
CA GLU A 931 -2.43 26.60 -39.22
C GLU A 931 -3.23 26.92 -40.49
N MET A 932 -3.62 28.19 -40.67
CA MET A 932 -4.34 28.63 -41.87
C MET A 932 -3.47 28.60 -43.14
N LYS A 933 -2.13 28.61 -42.99
CA LYS A 933 -1.16 28.37 -44.07
C LYS A 933 -0.89 26.88 -44.33
N GLY A 934 -1.52 25.98 -43.57
CA GLY A 934 -1.49 24.54 -43.78
C GLY A 934 -0.57 23.77 -42.84
N PHE A 935 0.08 24.44 -41.89
CA PHE A 935 0.89 23.79 -40.87
C PHE A 935 0.01 23.00 -39.90
N LYS A 936 0.50 21.84 -39.47
CA LYS A 936 -0.10 21.05 -38.40
C LYS A 936 0.80 21.10 -37.18
N LEU A 937 0.52 22.00 -36.24
CA LEU A 937 1.40 22.22 -35.08
C LEU A 937 1.44 21.04 -34.11
N ASP A 938 0.52 20.07 -34.24
CA ASP A 938 0.59 18.76 -33.59
C ASP A 938 1.66 17.84 -34.21
N ASP A 939 1.98 18.02 -35.50
CA ASP A 939 3.05 17.30 -36.20
C ASP A 939 4.44 17.90 -35.86
N PRO A 940 5.40 17.08 -35.39
CA PRO A 940 6.72 17.58 -35.01
C PRO A 940 7.51 18.25 -36.14
N ALA A 941 7.34 17.82 -37.39
CA ALA A 941 8.08 18.40 -38.52
C ALA A 941 7.53 19.77 -38.90
N ASP A 942 6.20 19.89 -39.00
CA ASP A 942 5.54 21.17 -39.29
C ASP A 942 5.77 22.18 -38.15
N ARG A 943 5.69 21.75 -36.89
CA ARG A 943 6.00 22.60 -35.73
C ARG A 943 7.45 23.09 -35.77
N GLN A 944 8.42 22.23 -36.04
CA GLN A 944 9.82 22.65 -36.15
C GLN A 944 10.02 23.66 -37.29
N GLN A 945 9.38 23.46 -38.44
CA GLN A 945 9.44 24.43 -39.55
C GLN A 945 8.83 25.78 -39.16
N PHE A 946 7.76 25.80 -38.36
CA PHE A 946 7.18 27.01 -37.83
C PHE A 946 8.13 27.74 -36.88
N ILE A 947 8.79 27.02 -35.97
CA ILE A 947 9.82 27.58 -35.07
C ILE A 947 11.02 28.10 -35.86
N ASP A 948 11.52 27.34 -36.83
CA ASP A 948 12.62 27.76 -37.72
C ASP A 948 12.25 29.03 -38.50
N TRP A 949 10.99 29.16 -38.92
CA TRP A 949 10.50 30.38 -39.59
C TRP A 949 10.56 31.60 -38.67
N LEU A 950 10.14 31.45 -37.41
CA LEU A 950 10.24 32.52 -36.41
C LEU A 950 11.70 32.90 -36.12
N ASN A 951 12.58 31.91 -35.92
CA ASN A 951 14.00 32.15 -35.62
C ASN A 951 14.78 32.81 -36.77
N ASN A 952 14.33 32.63 -38.01
CA ASN A 952 14.98 33.24 -39.18
C ASN A 952 14.50 34.68 -39.47
N MET A 953 13.58 35.24 -38.69
CA MET A 953 13.12 36.62 -38.87
C MET A 953 14.17 37.63 -38.39
N PRO A 954 14.46 38.71 -39.16
CA PRO A 954 15.26 39.81 -38.64
C PRO A 954 14.58 40.45 -37.42
N HIS A 955 15.35 40.67 -36.35
CA HIS A 955 14.83 41.16 -35.06
C HIS A 955 13.93 42.41 -35.18
N GLU A 956 14.39 43.47 -35.86
CA GLU A 956 13.58 44.70 -36.04
C GLU A 956 12.28 44.45 -36.85
N SER A 957 12.30 43.52 -37.80
CA SER A 957 11.11 43.13 -38.57
C SER A 957 10.13 42.32 -37.72
N LEU A 958 10.63 41.47 -36.82
CA LEU A 958 9.82 40.71 -35.87
C LEU A 958 9.12 41.62 -34.86
N GLU A 959 9.82 42.63 -34.33
CA GLU A 959 9.22 43.63 -33.43
C GLU A 959 8.10 44.41 -34.14
N ALA A 960 8.34 44.86 -35.38
CA ALA A 960 7.31 45.54 -36.15
C ALA A 960 6.12 44.61 -36.47
N LEU A 961 6.36 43.34 -36.83
CA LEU A 961 5.30 42.36 -37.06
C LEU A 961 4.45 42.15 -35.80
N ARG A 962 5.12 41.96 -34.65
CA ARG A 962 4.47 41.83 -33.35
C ARG A 962 3.56 43.02 -33.06
N ASP A 963 4.07 44.24 -33.18
CA ASP A 963 3.30 45.45 -32.84
C ASP A 963 2.05 45.59 -33.74
N ASN A 964 2.17 45.28 -35.04
CA ASN A 964 1.02 45.22 -35.95
C ASN A 964 -0.02 44.15 -35.50
N LEU A 965 0.45 43.01 -35.01
CA LEU A 965 -0.42 41.93 -34.52
C LEU A 965 -1.06 42.27 -33.18
N HIS A 966 -0.40 43.04 -32.30
CA HIS A 966 -1.02 43.55 -31.08
C HIS A 966 -2.23 44.44 -31.39
N HIS A 967 -2.11 45.36 -32.34
CA HIS A 967 -3.26 46.16 -32.78
C HIS A 967 -4.40 45.32 -33.35
N THR A 968 -4.07 44.21 -34.02
CA THR A 968 -5.07 43.25 -34.49
C THR A 968 -5.75 42.54 -33.32
N LEU A 969 -4.98 42.12 -32.31
CA LEU A 969 -5.47 41.46 -31.11
C LEU A 969 -6.34 42.40 -30.26
N ASP A 970 -5.97 43.68 -30.14
CA ASP A 970 -6.77 44.71 -29.49
C ASP A 970 -8.14 44.86 -30.19
N ASP A 971 -8.15 44.93 -31.54
CA ASP A 971 -9.39 44.96 -32.33
C ASP A 971 -10.21 43.65 -32.20
N PHE A 972 -9.52 42.53 -31.95
CA PHE A 972 -10.14 41.22 -31.75
C PHE A 972 -10.55 40.95 -30.30
N ASP A 973 -10.20 41.82 -29.35
CA ASP A 973 -10.37 41.57 -27.91
C ASP A 973 -9.75 40.21 -27.50
N GLY A 974 -8.57 39.91 -28.06
CA GLY A 974 -7.83 38.66 -27.85
C GLY A 974 -8.43 37.40 -28.51
N ASP A 975 -9.60 37.49 -29.14
CA ASP A 975 -10.27 36.34 -29.77
C ASP A 975 -9.68 36.03 -31.15
N ILE A 976 -8.65 35.17 -31.17
CA ILE A 976 -7.95 34.74 -32.39
C ILE A 976 -8.85 34.00 -33.39
N SER A 977 -10.02 33.51 -32.97
CA SER A 977 -10.96 32.84 -33.88
C SER A 977 -11.55 33.79 -34.93
N LYS A 978 -11.45 35.11 -34.70
CA LYS A 978 -11.84 36.17 -35.63
C LYS A 978 -10.87 36.31 -36.81
N LEU A 979 -9.67 35.72 -36.75
CA LEU A 979 -8.76 35.71 -37.89
C LEU A 979 -9.34 34.83 -39.01
N THR A 980 -9.60 35.46 -40.16
CA THR A 980 -10.17 34.80 -41.34
C THR A 980 -9.20 34.79 -42.51
N ALA A 981 -9.47 33.96 -43.52
CA ALA A 981 -8.59 33.85 -44.69
C ALA A 981 -8.56 35.16 -45.50
N THR A 982 -9.67 35.90 -45.53
CA THR A 982 -9.87 37.15 -46.27
C THR A 982 -10.84 38.05 -45.52
N ALA A 983 -10.65 39.37 -45.60
CA ALA A 983 -11.56 40.38 -45.06
C ALA A 983 -12.03 41.37 -46.14
N ASP A 984 -13.14 42.07 -45.89
CA ASP A 984 -13.74 43.01 -46.84
C ASP A 984 -12.80 44.16 -47.24
N ASN A 985 -11.81 44.48 -46.40
CA ASN A 985 -10.83 45.54 -46.61
C ASN A 985 -9.46 45.04 -47.11
N ASP A 986 -9.33 43.78 -47.54
CA ASP A 986 -8.06 43.24 -48.08
C ASP A 986 -7.50 44.06 -49.25
N PHE A 987 -8.36 44.76 -50.01
CA PHE A 987 -7.94 45.63 -51.11
C PHE A 987 -7.03 46.77 -50.65
N GLN A 988 -7.14 47.24 -49.40
CA GLN A 988 -6.30 48.30 -48.84
C GLN A 988 -4.84 47.84 -48.69
N TYR A 989 -4.63 46.55 -48.42
CA TYR A 989 -3.31 45.94 -48.30
C TYR A 989 -2.80 45.42 -49.66
N THR A 990 -3.68 44.88 -50.49
CA THR A 990 -3.29 44.17 -51.72
C THR A 990 -3.18 45.04 -52.97
N ASP A 991 -3.81 46.22 -53.01
CA ASP A 991 -3.64 47.19 -54.09
C ASP A 991 -2.44 48.11 -53.82
N PRO A 992 -1.38 48.11 -54.66
CA PRO A 992 -0.20 48.94 -54.46
C PRO A 992 -0.50 50.45 -54.38
N ASP A 993 -1.53 50.94 -55.08
CA ASP A 993 -1.88 52.36 -55.08
C ASP A 993 -2.50 52.78 -53.74
N GLU A 994 -3.34 51.92 -53.14
CA GLU A 994 -3.95 52.14 -51.82
C GLU A 994 -2.94 51.91 -50.69
N LEU A 995 -2.13 50.84 -50.78
CA LEU A 995 -1.09 50.50 -49.79
C LEU A 995 -0.06 51.63 -49.63
N ASN A 996 0.31 52.29 -50.75
CA ASN A 996 1.26 53.39 -50.77
C ASN A 996 0.60 54.77 -50.76
N TYR A 997 -0.73 54.84 -50.65
CA TYR A 997 -1.44 56.11 -50.61
C TYR A 997 -1.09 56.88 -49.33
N GLN A 998 -0.46 58.04 -49.49
CA GLN A 998 -0.16 58.96 -48.38
C GLN A 998 -0.95 60.25 -48.57
N TYR A 999 -1.49 60.80 -47.47
CA TYR A 999 -2.18 62.09 -47.50
C TYR A 999 -1.34 63.17 -46.81
N THR A 1000 -0.88 64.14 -47.60
CA THR A 1000 -0.17 65.33 -47.12
C THR A 1000 -1.05 66.57 -47.31
N GLY A 1001 -1.77 66.99 -46.27
CA GLY A 1001 -2.52 68.26 -46.27
C GLY A 1001 -2.19 69.09 -45.04
N THR A 1002 -2.03 70.41 -45.14
CA THR A 1002 -1.80 71.24 -43.94
C THR A 1002 -3.10 71.31 -43.11
N PRO A 1003 -3.16 70.87 -41.83
CA PRO A 1003 -2.07 70.48 -40.91
C PRO A 1003 -1.98 68.95 -40.59
N VAL A 1004 -2.63 68.07 -41.36
CA VAL A 1004 -2.71 66.63 -41.12
C VAL A 1004 -1.83 65.84 -42.10
N TYR A 1005 -0.81 65.18 -41.58
CA TYR A 1005 -0.04 64.15 -42.27
C TYR A 1005 -0.59 62.78 -41.89
N VAL A 1006 -1.00 61.99 -42.87
CA VAL A 1006 -1.35 60.57 -42.67
C VAL A 1006 -0.31 59.74 -43.43
N PRO A 1007 0.51 58.92 -42.73
CA PRO A 1007 1.44 58.02 -43.39
C PRO A 1007 0.69 57.03 -44.29
N SER A 1008 1.37 56.47 -45.29
CA SER A 1008 0.81 55.36 -46.05
C SER A 1008 0.64 54.11 -45.17
N LEU A 1009 -0.25 53.21 -45.57
CA LEU A 1009 -0.40 51.93 -44.88
C LEU A 1009 0.92 51.14 -44.89
N ALA A 1010 1.70 51.17 -45.98
CA ALA A 1010 3.05 50.59 -46.02
C ALA A 1010 3.99 51.18 -44.94
N ALA A 1011 3.92 52.49 -44.70
CA ALA A 1011 4.73 53.13 -43.67
C ALA A 1011 4.24 52.77 -42.26
N SER A 1012 2.92 52.65 -42.06
CA SER A 1012 2.34 52.15 -40.81
C SER A 1012 2.74 50.69 -40.54
N ILE A 1013 2.76 49.82 -41.57
CA ILE A 1013 3.24 48.44 -41.43
C ILE A 1013 4.69 48.42 -40.96
N GLN A 1014 5.56 49.22 -41.59
CA GLN A 1014 6.98 49.32 -41.23
C GLN A 1014 7.23 49.90 -39.83
N SER A 1015 6.32 50.74 -39.32
CA SER A 1015 6.42 51.29 -37.96
C SER A 1015 5.70 50.47 -36.90
N GLY A 1016 5.02 49.37 -37.26
CA GLY A 1016 4.24 48.56 -36.33
C GLY A 1016 2.83 49.08 -36.04
N ASP A 1017 2.37 50.12 -36.73
CA ASP A 1017 1.10 50.83 -36.46
C ASP A 1017 -0.09 50.38 -37.34
N ALA A 1018 0.00 49.25 -38.03
CA ALA A 1018 -1.11 48.68 -38.82
C ALA A 1018 -1.86 47.57 -38.06
N HIS A 1019 -3.01 47.14 -38.60
CA HIS A 1019 -3.89 46.14 -37.97
C HIS A 1019 -4.39 45.10 -38.99
N PRO A 1020 -3.53 44.17 -39.45
CA PRO A 1020 -3.92 43.17 -40.43
C PRO A 1020 -4.96 42.17 -39.87
N SER A 1021 -6.20 42.22 -40.35
CA SER A 1021 -7.32 41.43 -39.82
C SER A 1021 -7.61 40.12 -40.57
N SER A 1022 -6.80 39.77 -41.58
CA SER A 1022 -6.95 38.54 -42.36
C SER A 1022 -5.60 37.94 -42.74
N VAL A 1023 -5.58 36.64 -43.06
CA VAL A 1023 -4.38 35.93 -43.57
C VAL A 1023 -3.82 36.63 -44.81
N ALA A 1024 -4.68 37.13 -45.71
CA ALA A 1024 -4.27 37.86 -46.90
C ALA A 1024 -3.56 39.20 -46.57
N GLN A 1025 -3.98 39.88 -45.51
CA GLN A 1025 -3.34 41.11 -45.02
C GLN A 1025 -2.02 40.80 -44.33
N ILE A 1026 -1.96 39.76 -43.48
CA ILE A 1026 -0.72 39.30 -42.84
C ILE A 1026 0.33 38.92 -43.91
N ASP A 1027 -0.07 38.23 -44.99
CA ASP A 1027 0.83 37.92 -46.11
C ASP A 1027 1.44 39.17 -46.77
N VAL A 1028 0.74 40.31 -46.76
CA VAL A 1028 1.27 41.60 -47.26
C VAL A 1028 2.19 42.22 -46.22
N VAL A 1029 1.80 42.21 -44.95
CA VAL A 1029 2.62 42.71 -43.84
C VAL A 1029 3.99 42.04 -43.81
N LEU A 1030 4.02 40.71 -43.90
CA LEU A 1030 5.28 39.94 -43.96
C LEU A 1030 6.16 40.40 -45.12
N ARG A 1031 5.60 40.60 -46.31
CA ARG A 1031 6.34 41.06 -47.50
C ARG A 1031 6.91 42.47 -47.33
N GLU A 1032 6.14 43.40 -46.78
CA GLU A 1032 6.59 44.78 -46.53
C GLU A 1032 7.69 44.86 -45.45
N LEU A 1033 7.67 43.92 -44.50
CA LEU A 1033 8.70 43.79 -43.46
C LEU A 1033 9.93 42.97 -43.92
N GLY A 1034 9.93 42.47 -45.15
CA GLY A 1034 11.01 41.63 -45.70
C GLY A 1034 11.10 40.23 -45.07
N ILE A 1035 9.99 39.73 -44.52
CA ILE A 1035 9.86 38.41 -43.92
C ILE A 1035 9.29 37.44 -44.97
N ASP A 1036 9.90 36.26 -45.11
CA ASP A 1036 9.40 35.22 -46.00
C ASP A 1036 8.06 34.67 -45.50
N ILE A 1037 7.13 34.42 -46.42
CA ILE A 1037 5.82 33.85 -46.10
C ILE A 1037 6.00 32.35 -45.82
N PRO A 1038 5.55 31.82 -44.67
CA PRO A 1038 5.70 30.40 -44.37
C PRO A 1038 4.73 29.57 -45.23
N VAL A 1039 5.22 28.43 -45.72
CA VAL A 1039 4.44 27.46 -46.52
C VAL A 1039 4.81 26.06 -46.05
N ALA A 1040 3.79 25.28 -45.67
CA ALA A 1040 3.93 23.87 -45.25
C ALA A 1040 4.25 22.91 -46.39
#